data_AF-A0A929Q0G3-F1
#
_entry.id   AF-A0A929Q0G3-F1
#
_cell.length_a   1.000
_cell.length_b   1.000
_cell.length_c   1.000
_cell.angle_alpha   90.00
_cell.angle_beta   90.00
_cell.angle_gamma   90.00
#
_symmetry.space_group_name_H-M   'P 1'
#
loop_
_entity.id
_entity.type
_entity.pdbx_description
1 polymer ?
#
loop_
_entity_poly.entity_id
_entity_poly.type
_entity_poly.pdbx_seq_one_letter_code
_entity_poly.pdbx_strand_id
1 'polypeptide(L)'
;MNAQKADRKWLENPRTVQVNRQKPTSSMHRQLPDHKTIQSLNGTWMVRATDHPIWNNDGLPGFLNDETFVPIHVPSHLQLNGFGQIHYTNIAYPWDGKEEVAYGKTPSENLQAEYVLEFDLDPELEQEDVRLVFKGVESAFYVWLNGRFVGYSTDSFSPSSFDVTNLIRPKDNQLVVLVYQFSAGSWLEDQDFFRFSGIFRPVQLEGRKKIHLEDLKITTTVNPDLHQGRIRVQLMDAGADHFELTLTDPAGTILLRQKTDLRDVCFELDQAKFWSAEEPNLYTLEVRVFDAQDKFQETVIQKVGIRQVEIVDGIIYLNGKRLMLHGVNRHEFSSTKGRAIGREEMVTDLVTMKKNNINAVRTSHYPNQEEFYDLCDELGLYVMDETNLETHGTWQWGSVEDGWDALPGNRIEWRDAVLDRTESMYERDKNHPSILFWSLGNESWYGDDLLEQAAWLRLKDPGRILHYEGSFRSDDYSGCSDVYSRMYPQVDELKEILENKPDKPVVLCEYMHAMGNSVGGMYRYIQLEQYPHYQGGFIWDYIDQAISHANEEGQTVLGYGGDFDDHPNNGNFSGDGLVFANRRPSAKMQEVKALYAPIRIVPDEQGVQILNNNLFVDTSGYRFFYEQCIENTPILTGELEVDLAAGEYKHFDIDWIMTEEESVCTVSAVLAKDTAYGHAGNEMSFGQSIIGRTDYYASVPDLIHRIEGKENIGYEFGLFKAMFNKQGLVSLRYDGREWIQSAPRPVFAHAYTDNEIGYGFDQASSYWYGASLFSKVTDFTETFDEKGMYATLTYRYQLPYPAPSQTGCTLTYSIAAPGTIGVDLKMDPCRMLPDLPVFGIQFELPKNCDRFIYYGNGPQENYTDRQEGAKLGVFSSSSHVDLQPYLRPQETGNRTDLRWLEMFNPKGQCMRFSKVGKPFEASVLPYSFDALQNAAHQEDLGPSRATFVRIASQHMGVGGVDSWGAPVDPADCLHAGNSRQIACFITFPQSPFPKGEDVAAPELDVLEESGFEESGQELDESESQLVVEPVEAQPEFGFELELSSQADQPEKPSDDPQLSASISSQEELLQSQAQQSPTRSEQDEQAKAFNPSIPADQEAREETPETFLQNGKNQAGQGFEDASASSLQASGLMEAIQLSNHEKAPAAAAKFKEPSQLQRLIQADKHGEDQSIPKQGEPESQAELETRSSTSSLHLVDSKDYQEPESDRDAIDALFPDIQLRLDHPEKLQRSARRAALHEDTVSEKPFSLTSQAGEQEDKNPKSDV
;
A
#
# COMPACT_ATOMS: atom_id res chain seq x y z
N MET A 1 36.59 6.86 9.74
CA MET A 1 38.06 6.86 9.49
C MET A 1 38.52 8.27 9.10
N ASN A 2 39.80 8.66 9.26
CA ASN A 2 40.30 9.98 8.79
C ASN A 2 41.30 9.84 7.63
N ALA A 3 41.14 10.63 6.55
CA ALA A 3 42.04 10.63 5.38
C ALA A 3 42.11 12.01 4.68
N GLN A 4 43.24 12.31 4.02
CA GLN A 4 43.44 13.57 3.25
C GLN A 4 43.30 13.38 1.73
N LYS A 5 43.07 12.16 1.26
CA LYS A 5 42.89 11.80 -0.15
C LYS A 5 41.84 10.69 -0.24
N ALA A 6 41.05 10.68 -1.30
CA ALA A 6 40.13 9.59 -1.61
C ALA A 6 40.90 8.30 -1.98
N ASP A 7 40.33 7.14 -1.65
CA ASP A 7 40.74 5.83 -2.17
C ASP A 7 39.48 5.11 -2.69
N ARG A 8 39.49 4.68 -3.96
CA ARG A 8 38.35 4.03 -4.61
C ARG A 8 37.97 2.70 -3.93
N LYS A 9 38.91 2.07 -3.20
CA LYS A 9 38.69 0.80 -2.50
C LYS A 9 37.62 0.87 -1.42
N TRP A 10 37.25 2.06 -0.93
CA TRP A 10 36.17 2.20 0.04
C TRP A 10 34.81 1.83 -0.57
N LEU A 11 34.60 2.10 -1.87
CA LEU A 11 33.37 1.78 -2.58
C LEU A 11 33.01 0.29 -2.54
N GLU A 12 34.01 -0.59 -2.51
CA GLU A 12 33.87 -2.05 -2.53
C GLU A 12 34.43 -2.71 -1.26
N ASN A 13 34.25 -2.05 -0.10
CA ASN A 13 34.67 -2.56 1.20
C ASN A 13 33.59 -2.30 2.27
N PRO A 14 32.80 -3.31 2.70
CA PRO A 14 31.72 -3.11 3.67
C PRO A 14 32.21 -2.62 5.05
N ARG A 15 33.51 -2.77 5.34
CA ARG A 15 34.14 -2.21 6.55
C ARG A 15 34.48 -0.72 6.47
N THR A 16 34.23 -0.04 5.34
CA THR A 16 34.48 1.40 5.20
C THR A 16 33.20 2.12 4.85
N VAL A 17 32.41 2.37 5.89
CA VAL A 17 31.11 3.05 5.82
C VAL A 17 31.24 4.58 5.80
N GLN A 18 32.30 5.11 6.43
CA GLN A 18 32.53 6.56 6.51
C GLN A 18 34.00 6.99 6.61
N VAL A 19 34.35 8.09 5.92
CA VAL A 19 35.65 8.78 6.02
C VAL A 19 35.44 10.28 6.23
N ASN A 20 36.04 10.84 7.28
CA ASN A 20 35.92 12.23 7.76
C ASN A 20 34.50 12.71 8.14
N ARG A 21 33.46 11.88 7.96
CA ARG A 21 32.11 12.15 8.42
C ARG A 21 32.11 12.36 9.94
N GLN A 22 31.33 13.33 10.41
CA GLN A 22 31.10 13.59 11.82
C GLN A 22 30.24 12.48 12.43
N LYS A 23 30.26 12.34 13.75
CA LYS A 23 29.29 11.48 14.44
C LYS A 23 27.86 11.99 14.20
N PRO A 24 26.86 11.10 14.08
CA PRO A 24 25.47 11.52 14.07
C PRO A 24 25.09 12.13 15.43
N THR A 25 24.10 13.03 15.42
CA THR A 25 23.56 13.77 16.56
C THR A 25 22.07 13.98 16.32
N SER A 26 21.30 14.32 17.35
CA SER A 26 19.86 14.51 17.21
C SER A 26 19.49 15.63 16.25
N SER A 27 18.37 15.45 15.54
CA SER A 27 17.62 16.53 14.92
C SER A 27 17.36 17.60 16.00
N MET A 28 17.72 18.85 15.72
CA MET A 28 17.66 19.96 16.68
C MET A 28 17.44 21.29 15.96
N HIS A 29 16.39 22.02 16.32
CA HIS A 29 16.15 23.35 15.75
C HIS A 29 17.01 24.39 16.47
N ARG A 30 18.14 24.75 15.86
CA ARG A 30 19.07 25.78 16.37
C ARG A 30 18.61 27.17 15.95
N GLN A 31 18.52 28.08 16.91
CA GLN A 31 18.19 29.48 16.69
C GLN A 31 19.25 30.41 17.27
N LEU A 32 19.62 31.42 16.50
CA LEU A 32 20.32 32.61 16.96
C LEU A 32 19.39 33.80 16.70
N PRO A 33 19.05 34.64 17.70
CA PRO A 33 18.03 35.69 17.54
C PRO A 33 18.22 36.66 16.39
N ASP A 34 19.47 36.87 15.96
CA ASP A 34 19.87 37.83 14.92
C ASP A 34 20.78 37.20 13.83
N HIS A 35 20.86 35.86 13.73
CA HIS A 35 21.75 35.18 12.78
C HIS A 35 21.17 33.89 12.19
N LYS A 36 21.38 33.67 10.89
CA LYS A 36 21.16 32.40 10.21
C LYS A 36 22.23 31.38 10.61
N THR A 37 21.79 30.21 11.01
CA THR A 37 22.65 29.04 11.28
C THR A 37 22.76 28.10 10.09
N ILE A 38 21.90 28.23 9.07
CA ILE A 38 21.81 27.32 7.93
C ILE A 38 21.82 28.11 6.63
N GLN A 39 22.66 27.69 5.67
CA GLN A 39 22.62 28.11 4.27
C GLN A 39 22.25 26.90 3.41
N SER A 40 21.10 26.94 2.74
CA SER A 40 20.72 25.90 1.78
C SER A 40 21.64 25.91 0.55
N LEU A 41 22.00 24.72 0.07
CA LEU A 41 22.69 24.49 -1.19
C LEU A 41 21.76 23.77 -2.22
N ASN A 42 20.46 23.70 -1.94
CA ASN A 42 19.47 23.21 -2.91
C ASN A 42 19.35 24.17 -4.12
N GLY A 43 18.88 23.65 -5.24
CA GLY A 43 18.71 24.40 -6.49
C GLY A 43 19.43 23.75 -7.66
N THR A 44 19.83 24.56 -8.65
CA THR A 44 20.48 24.04 -9.87
C THR A 44 21.96 23.76 -9.64
N TRP A 45 22.36 22.50 -9.80
CA TRP A 45 23.75 22.05 -9.86
C TRP A 45 24.09 21.66 -11.30
N MET A 46 25.37 21.63 -11.64
CA MET A 46 25.83 21.08 -12.93
C MET A 46 26.22 19.62 -12.73
N VAL A 47 25.71 18.70 -13.55
CA VAL A 47 25.99 17.25 -13.44
C VAL A 47 26.52 16.67 -14.75
N ARG A 48 27.39 15.66 -14.61
CA ARG A 48 27.82 14.75 -15.68
C ARG A 48 27.81 13.32 -15.17
N ALA A 49 27.10 12.43 -15.85
CA ALA A 49 27.07 11.00 -15.52
C ALA A 49 27.71 10.15 -16.63
N THR A 50 28.35 9.04 -16.25
CA THR A 50 28.95 8.05 -17.16
C THR A 50 29.24 6.76 -16.39
N ASP A 51 29.35 5.62 -17.08
CA ASP A 51 29.80 4.35 -16.48
C ASP A 51 31.33 4.23 -16.41
N HIS A 52 32.05 5.17 -17.02
CA HIS A 52 33.52 5.16 -17.06
C HIS A 52 34.13 5.94 -15.88
N PRO A 53 35.27 5.48 -15.30
CA PRO A 53 35.89 6.14 -14.16
C PRO A 53 36.19 7.63 -14.37
N ILE A 54 35.57 8.50 -13.58
CA ILE A 54 35.68 9.96 -13.70
C ILE A 54 37.01 10.49 -13.13
N TRP A 55 37.64 9.79 -12.18
CA TRP A 55 38.90 10.24 -11.57
C TRP A 55 40.10 10.12 -12.51
N ASN A 56 40.95 11.15 -12.47
CA ASN A 56 42.29 11.08 -13.05
C ASN A 56 43.26 10.26 -12.17
N ASN A 57 44.49 10.07 -12.66
CA ASN A 57 45.54 9.30 -11.97
C ASN A 57 45.94 9.86 -10.58
N ASP A 58 45.58 11.10 -10.25
CA ASP A 58 45.86 11.74 -8.96
C ASP A 58 44.69 11.61 -7.95
N GLY A 59 43.58 10.98 -8.34
CA GLY A 59 42.40 10.77 -7.51
C GLY A 59 41.53 12.02 -7.35
N LEU A 60 41.54 12.90 -8.36
CA LEU A 60 40.71 14.10 -8.40
C LEU A 60 39.64 13.98 -9.51
N PRO A 61 38.38 14.35 -9.24
CA PRO A 61 37.36 14.57 -10.26
C PRO A 61 37.62 15.92 -10.99
N GLY A 62 36.79 16.23 -12.00
CA GLY A 62 36.93 17.39 -12.87
C GLY A 62 36.34 18.69 -12.30
N PHE A 63 37.15 19.46 -11.58
CA PHE A 63 36.88 20.85 -11.12
C PHE A 63 36.65 21.89 -12.24
N LEU A 64 36.39 21.47 -13.47
CA LEU A 64 36.17 22.33 -14.63
C LEU A 64 34.84 21.95 -15.28
N ASN A 65 33.85 22.84 -15.15
CA ASN A 65 32.60 22.79 -15.89
C ASN A 65 32.89 23.03 -17.38
N ASP A 66 32.84 21.96 -18.18
CA ASP A 66 32.99 21.99 -19.63
C ASP A 66 31.65 21.69 -20.33
N GLU A 67 31.63 21.64 -21.67
CA GLU A 67 30.42 21.42 -22.47
C GLU A 67 29.74 20.04 -22.25
N THR A 68 30.31 19.14 -21.42
CA THR A 68 29.73 17.83 -21.09
C THR A 68 28.88 17.81 -19.82
N PHE A 69 28.81 18.92 -19.08
CA PHE A 69 27.93 19.08 -17.92
C PHE A 69 26.59 19.72 -18.32
N VAL A 70 25.50 19.29 -17.68
CA VAL A 70 24.15 19.85 -17.87
C VAL A 70 23.52 20.20 -16.52
N PRO A 71 22.57 21.16 -16.46
CA PRO A 71 21.92 21.52 -15.20
C PRO A 71 20.95 20.43 -14.71
N ILE A 72 20.96 20.16 -13.40
CA ILE A 72 20.00 19.30 -12.68
C ILE A 72 19.52 20.02 -11.42
N HIS A 73 18.27 19.78 -11.00
CA HIS A 73 17.80 20.28 -9.70
C HIS A 73 18.22 19.34 -8.57
N VAL A 74 18.72 19.89 -7.46
CA VAL A 74 19.05 19.14 -6.24
C VAL A 74 18.14 19.66 -5.10
N PRO A 75 17.39 18.79 -4.41
CA PRO A 75 17.38 17.33 -4.55
C PRO A 75 16.64 16.78 -5.77
N SER A 76 17.13 15.68 -6.35
CA SER A 76 16.41 14.80 -7.28
C SER A 76 17.16 13.48 -7.56
N HIS A 77 16.50 12.53 -8.22
CA HIS A 77 17.09 11.27 -8.72
C HIS A 77 17.63 11.43 -10.15
N LEU A 78 18.76 10.78 -10.44
CA LEU A 78 19.43 10.80 -11.75
C LEU A 78 18.55 10.26 -12.88
N GLN A 79 17.88 9.14 -12.62
CA GLN A 79 17.06 8.41 -13.58
C GLN A 79 15.87 9.26 -14.05
N LEU A 80 15.24 10.00 -13.13
CA LEU A 80 14.13 10.91 -13.44
C LEU A 80 14.57 12.21 -14.16
N ASN A 81 15.88 12.44 -14.26
CA ASN A 81 16.47 13.52 -15.06
C ASN A 81 17.17 13.00 -16.33
N GLY A 82 16.90 11.76 -16.74
CA GLY A 82 17.39 11.17 -17.99
C GLY A 82 18.79 10.57 -17.93
N PHE A 83 19.31 10.23 -16.74
CA PHE A 83 20.60 9.56 -16.56
C PHE A 83 20.46 8.13 -16.06
N GLY A 84 21.02 7.17 -16.81
CA GLY A 84 20.87 5.74 -16.51
C GLY A 84 19.46 5.24 -16.82
N GLN A 85 19.13 4.08 -16.26
CA GLN A 85 17.85 3.39 -16.46
C GLN A 85 17.01 3.45 -15.18
N ILE A 86 15.72 3.76 -15.30
CA ILE A 86 14.72 3.53 -14.25
C ILE A 86 14.52 2.01 -14.15
N HIS A 87 14.57 1.43 -12.95
CA HIS A 87 14.52 -0.02 -12.76
C HIS A 87 13.68 -0.36 -11.52
N TYR A 88 12.63 -1.17 -11.67
CA TYR A 88 11.89 -1.75 -10.54
C TYR A 88 12.13 -3.26 -10.43
N THR A 89 12.40 -3.72 -9.22
CA THR A 89 12.61 -5.13 -8.88
C THR A 89 12.34 -5.33 -7.39
N ASN A 90 11.76 -6.48 -7.03
CA ASN A 90 11.49 -6.86 -5.64
C ASN A 90 12.76 -7.53 -5.06
N ILE A 91 12.84 -8.86 -5.12
CA ILE A 91 13.90 -9.66 -4.46
C ILE A 91 15.23 -9.63 -5.22
N ALA A 92 15.21 -9.46 -6.55
CA ALA A 92 16.41 -9.61 -7.35
C ALA A 92 17.22 -8.30 -7.43
N TYR A 93 18.49 -8.33 -7.02
CA TYR A 93 19.39 -7.20 -7.26
C TYR A 93 19.45 -6.83 -8.76
N PRO A 94 19.65 -5.55 -9.13
CA PRO A 94 19.65 -5.09 -10.52
C PRO A 94 20.65 -5.77 -11.48
N TRP A 95 21.69 -6.39 -10.93
CA TRP A 95 22.73 -7.12 -11.66
C TRP A 95 22.51 -8.64 -11.71
N ASP A 96 21.45 -9.17 -11.08
CA ASP A 96 21.14 -10.60 -11.13
C ASP A 96 20.91 -11.08 -12.57
N GLY A 97 21.36 -12.31 -12.86
CA GLY A 97 21.42 -12.89 -14.20
C GLY A 97 22.37 -12.20 -15.19
N LYS A 98 22.90 -11.01 -14.89
CA LYS A 98 23.83 -10.25 -15.74
C LYS A 98 25.29 -10.48 -15.37
N GLU A 99 25.62 -10.41 -14.07
CA GLU A 99 26.98 -10.53 -13.56
C GLU A 99 27.02 -11.25 -12.19
N GLU A 100 27.99 -12.15 -12.01
CA GLU A 100 28.27 -12.80 -10.72
C GLU A 100 29.06 -11.81 -9.83
N VAL A 101 28.35 -10.96 -9.08
CA VAL A 101 28.95 -9.97 -8.19
C VAL A 101 29.12 -10.57 -6.79
N ALA A 102 30.35 -10.66 -6.31
CA ALA A 102 30.63 -11.13 -4.94
C ALA A 102 30.16 -10.11 -3.88
N TYR A 103 29.72 -10.57 -2.71
CA TYR A 103 29.25 -9.72 -1.62
C TYR A 103 30.26 -8.60 -1.27
N GLY A 104 29.74 -7.36 -1.17
CA GLY A 104 30.54 -6.16 -0.93
C GLY A 104 31.26 -5.62 -2.17
N LYS A 105 31.08 -6.23 -3.35
CA LYS A 105 31.51 -5.71 -4.65
C LYS A 105 30.36 -5.05 -5.39
N THR A 106 30.69 -4.29 -6.44
CA THR A 106 29.73 -3.67 -7.34
C THR A 106 29.79 -4.34 -8.70
N PRO A 107 28.71 -4.34 -9.50
CA PRO A 107 28.78 -4.73 -10.90
C PRO A 107 29.78 -3.87 -11.69
N SER A 108 30.19 -4.39 -12.84
CA SER A 108 31.10 -3.74 -13.78
C SER A 108 30.47 -2.52 -14.47
N GLU A 109 29.17 -2.57 -14.73
CA GLU A 109 28.34 -1.41 -15.10
C GLU A 109 27.82 -0.74 -13.81
N ASN A 110 28.32 0.46 -13.52
CA ASN A 110 27.98 1.21 -12.31
C ASN A 110 28.04 2.71 -12.63
N LEU A 111 26.86 3.31 -12.84
CA LEU A 111 26.74 4.72 -13.18
C LEU A 111 27.37 5.59 -12.08
N GLN A 112 28.22 6.51 -12.48
CA GLN A 112 28.88 7.46 -11.60
C GLN A 112 28.62 8.89 -12.09
N ALA A 113 28.16 9.75 -11.18
CA ALA A 113 27.69 11.09 -11.49
C ALA A 113 28.48 12.14 -10.70
N GLU A 114 29.15 13.02 -11.44
CA GLU A 114 29.88 14.16 -10.91
C GLU A 114 28.98 15.38 -10.90
N TYR A 115 28.68 15.88 -9.70
CA TYR A 115 27.92 17.11 -9.46
C TYR A 115 28.89 18.23 -9.07
N VAL A 116 28.67 19.44 -9.62
CA VAL A 116 29.44 20.65 -9.34
C VAL A 116 28.50 21.79 -8.96
N LEU A 117 28.79 22.45 -7.84
CA LEU A 117 28.14 23.70 -7.42
C LEU A 117 29.21 24.77 -7.15
N GLU A 118 28.97 25.98 -7.68
CA GLU A 118 29.70 27.18 -7.30
C GLU A 118 28.84 28.05 -6.40
N PHE A 119 29.38 28.51 -5.26
CA PHE A 119 28.64 29.30 -4.28
C PHE A 119 29.53 30.26 -3.46
N ASP A 120 28.93 31.35 -3.02
CA ASP A 120 29.49 32.24 -1.99
C ASP A 120 28.94 31.81 -0.61
N LEU A 121 29.76 31.93 0.43
CA LEU A 121 29.34 31.66 1.81
C LEU A 121 28.45 32.82 2.30
N ASP A 122 27.34 32.53 2.99
CA ASP A 122 26.54 33.57 3.65
C ASP A 122 27.44 34.30 4.67
N PRO A 123 27.58 35.64 4.62
CA PRO A 123 28.47 36.40 5.50
C PRO A 123 28.26 36.15 6.99
N GLU A 124 27.06 35.70 7.40
CA GLU A 124 26.75 35.35 8.79
C GLU A 124 27.47 34.07 9.27
N LEU A 125 27.92 33.21 8.35
CA LEU A 125 28.66 31.98 8.63
C LEU A 125 30.19 32.16 8.63
N GLU A 126 30.72 33.29 8.16
CA GLU A 126 32.18 33.53 8.02
C GLU A 126 32.98 33.45 9.34
N GLN A 127 32.32 33.60 10.50
CA GLN A 127 32.96 33.59 11.82
C GLN A 127 32.72 32.30 12.61
N GLU A 128 32.00 31.36 12.02
CA GLU A 128 31.58 30.09 12.63
C GLU A 128 32.48 28.93 12.18
N ASP A 129 32.44 27.83 12.92
CA ASP A 129 32.93 26.55 12.42
C ASP A 129 31.82 25.97 11.52
N VAL A 130 32.14 25.63 10.26
CA VAL A 130 31.13 25.30 9.22
C VAL A 130 31.12 23.81 8.92
N ARG A 131 29.93 23.20 9.00
CA ARG A 131 29.67 21.82 8.56
C ARG A 131 28.95 21.82 7.22
N LEU A 132 29.33 20.92 6.32
CA LEU A 132 28.60 20.59 5.10
C LEU A 132 27.77 19.33 5.37
N VAL A 133 26.46 19.39 5.12
CA VAL A 133 25.49 18.34 5.47
C VAL A 133 24.70 17.93 4.24
N PHE A 134 24.70 16.63 3.95
CA PHE A 134 23.83 16.00 2.96
C PHE A 134 22.76 15.19 3.71
N LYS A 135 21.47 15.43 3.46
CA LYS A 135 20.36 14.74 4.17
C LYS A 135 20.02 13.35 3.59
N GLY A 136 20.61 12.98 2.45
CA GLY A 136 20.50 11.66 1.82
C GLY A 136 21.07 11.66 0.39
N VAL A 137 21.88 10.65 0.06
CA VAL A 137 22.56 10.48 -1.23
C VAL A 137 22.66 9.00 -1.57
N GLU A 138 22.06 8.57 -2.68
CA GLU A 138 21.93 7.15 -3.04
C GLU A 138 22.99 6.75 -4.10
N SER A 139 23.86 5.74 -3.91
CA SER A 139 24.06 4.88 -2.71
C SER A 139 25.38 5.07 -1.96
N ALA A 140 26.37 5.71 -2.59
CA ALA A 140 27.60 6.13 -1.92
C ALA A 140 28.23 7.33 -2.65
N PHE A 141 28.94 8.18 -1.91
CA PHE A 141 29.49 9.40 -2.48
C PHE A 141 30.80 9.87 -1.86
N TYR A 142 31.59 10.58 -2.67
CA TYR A 142 32.83 11.25 -2.29
C TYR A 142 32.68 12.76 -2.48
N VAL A 143 33.24 13.55 -1.57
CA VAL A 143 33.10 15.01 -1.57
C VAL A 143 34.47 15.69 -1.63
N TRP A 144 34.56 16.76 -2.42
CA TRP A 144 35.67 17.70 -2.42
C TRP A 144 35.16 19.14 -2.37
N LEU A 145 35.86 19.99 -1.61
CA LEU A 145 35.63 21.43 -1.58
C LEU A 145 36.94 22.12 -1.98
N ASN A 146 36.87 23.04 -2.93
CA ASN A 146 38.00 23.89 -3.33
C ASN A 146 39.28 23.11 -3.69
N GLY A 147 39.12 21.98 -4.40
CA GLY A 147 40.23 21.11 -4.83
C GLY A 147 40.74 20.13 -3.76
N ARG A 148 40.11 20.07 -2.57
CA ARG A 148 40.55 19.24 -1.44
C ARG A 148 39.49 18.22 -1.06
N PHE A 149 39.92 16.99 -0.80
CA PHE A 149 39.04 15.91 -0.34
C PHE A 149 38.45 16.24 1.03
N VAL A 150 37.12 16.15 1.14
CA VAL A 150 36.34 16.42 2.35
C VAL A 150 36.02 15.10 3.04
N GLY A 151 35.41 14.13 2.35
CA GLY A 151 34.99 12.87 2.97
C GLY A 151 34.27 11.90 2.02
N TYR A 152 33.86 10.76 2.58
CA TYR A 152 33.13 9.68 1.92
C TYR A 152 32.08 9.11 2.88
N SER A 153 30.92 8.69 2.36
CA SER A 153 29.91 7.94 3.12
C SER A 153 29.15 6.92 2.26
N THR A 154 28.68 5.88 2.93
CA THR A 154 27.55 5.00 2.55
C THR A 154 26.32 5.31 3.43
N ASP A 155 25.26 4.50 3.29
CA ASP A 155 23.90 4.68 3.81
C ASP A 155 23.15 5.85 3.14
N SER A 156 22.19 5.48 2.29
CA SER A 156 21.45 6.42 1.45
C SER A 156 20.47 7.31 2.23
N PHE A 157 19.95 6.82 3.36
CA PHE A 157 18.78 7.40 4.04
C PHE A 157 19.10 8.10 5.37
N SER A 158 20.37 8.14 5.77
CA SER A 158 20.85 8.89 6.95
C SER A 158 21.65 10.15 6.57
N PRO A 159 21.57 11.24 7.35
CA PRO A 159 22.38 12.44 7.09
C PRO A 159 23.89 12.20 7.21
N SER A 160 24.65 12.81 6.30
CA SER A 160 26.12 12.77 6.30
C SER A 160 26.71 14.17 6.41
N SER A 161 27.38 14.44 7.54
CA SER A 161 27.94 15.75 7.91
C SER A 161 29.47 15.76 7.90
N PHE A 162 30.10 16.82 7.43
CA PHE A 162 31.57 16.97 7.36
C PHE A 162 32.02 18.37 7.81
N ASP A 163 33.07 18.46 8.63
CA ASP A 163 33.71 19.76 8.94
C ASP A 163 34.47 20.29 7.72
N VAL A 164 34.07 21.48 7.24
CA VAL A 164 34.67 22.18 6.10
C VAL A 164 35.28 23.54 6.47
N THR A 165 35.33 23.89 7.76
CA THR A 165 35.79 25.18 8.30
C THR A 165 37.15 25.62 7.73
N ASN A 166 38.09 24.67 7.61
CA ASN A 166 39.46 24.93 7.15
C ASN A 166 39.63 24.85 5.61
N LEU A 167 38.53 24.65 4.87
CA LEU A 167 38.49 24.42 3.42
C LEU A 167 37.62 25.44 2.68
N ILE A 168 36.56 25.93 3.34
CA ILE A 168 35.62 26.92 2.83
C ILE A 168 36.24 28.33 2.78
N ARG A 169 35.66 29.19 1.93
CA ARG A 169 36.08 30.57 1.68
C ARG A 169 34.86 31.48 1.71
N PRO A 170 35.03 32.81 1.90
CA PRO A 170 33.91 33.76 1.76
C PRO A 170 33.26 33.74 0.37
N LYS A 171 34.08 33.53 -0.69
CA LYS A 171 33.65 33.61 -2.09
C LYS A 171 34.31 32.54 -2.96
N ASP A 172 33.70 32.34 -4.12
CA ASP A 172 34.23 31.49 -5.21
C ASP A 172 34.52 30.06 -4.70
N ASN A 173 33.61 29.50 -3.89
CA ASN A 173 33.71 28.10 -3.48
C ASN A 173 33.23 27.20 -4.60
N GLN A 174 33.94 26.10 -4.82
CA GLN A 174 33.51 25.04 -5.72
C GLN A 174 33.42 23.72 -4.95
N LEU A 175 32.20 23.21 -4.84
CA LEU A 175 31.87 21.92 -4.26
C LEU A 175 31.72 20.90 -5.40
N VAL A 176 32.43 19.78 -5.29
CA VAL A 176 32.34 18.66 -6.23
C VAL A 176 31.96 17.40 -5.46
N VAL A 177 30.93 16.71 -5.93
CA VAL A 177 30.41 15.48 -5.33
C VAL A 177 30.40 14.40 -6.41
N LEU A 178 31.06 13.28 -6.16
CA LEU A 178 30.97 12.10 -7.04
C LEU A 178 30.10 11.05 -6.36
N VAL A 179 28.92 10.81 -6.94
CA VAL A 179 27.95 9.79 -6.50
C VAL A 179 28.14 8.53 -7.35
N TYR A 180 28.00 7.37 -6.72
CA TYR A 180 27.97 6.05 -7.37
C TYR A 180 26.59 5.42 -7.20
N GLN A 181 26.04 4.82 -8.25
CA GLN A 181 24.77 4.10 -8.20
C GLN A 181 24.88 2.88 -7.29
N PHE A 182 25.94 2.08 -7.45
CA PHE A 182 26.17 0.89 -6.63
C PHE A 182 27.44 1.01 -5.77
N SER A 183 27.38 0.45 -4.58
CA SER A 183 28.47 0.35 -3.61
C SER A 183 28.38 -0.95 -2.81
N ALA A 184 29.36 -1.22 -1.94
CA ALA A 184 29.22 -2.27 -0.94
C ALA A 184 27.97 -2.09 -0.07
N GLY A 185 27.54 -0.84 0.18
CA GLY A 185 26.34 -0.52 0.94
C GLY A 185 25.03 -0.96 0.26
N SER A 186 25.00 -1.06 -1.07
CA SER A 186 23.82 -1.44 -1.86
C SER A 186 23.36 -2.88 -1.62
N TRP A 187 24.24 -3.76 -1.12
CA TRP A 187 23.86 -5.09 -0.67
C TRP A 187 22.95 -5.08 0.55
N LEU A 188 22.86 -3.95 1.27
CA LEU A 188 21.98 -3.74 2.44
C LEU A 188 20.78 -2.83 2.12
N GLU A 189 20.53 -2.54 0.84
CA GLU A 189 19.49 -1.63 0.36
C GLU A 189 18.67 -2.32 -0.76
N ASP A 190 18.25 -3.55 -0.47
CA ASP A 190 17.53 -4.43 -1.40
C ASP A 190 16.00 -4.42 -1.20
N GLN A 191 15.43 -3.30 -0.76
CA GLN A 191 13.99 -3.11 -0.56
C GLN A 191 13.16 -3.39 -1.84
N ASP A 192 11.89 -3.79 -1.69
CA ASP A 192 10.94 -3.85 -2.81
C ASP A 192 10.51 -2.45 -3.28
N PHE A 193 11.34 -1.84 -4.14
CA PHE A 193 11.12 -0.48 -4.64
C PHE A 193 11.83 -0.18 -5.97
N PHE A 194 11.55 0.99 -6.54
CA PHE A 194 12.34 1.51 -7.65
C PHE A 194 13.79 1.78 -7.23
N ARG A 195 14.76 1.31 -8.01
CA ARG A 195 16.20 1.49 -7.80
C ARG A 195 16.64 2.80 -8.45
N PHE A 196 17.12 3.76 -7.66
CA PHE A 196 17.55 5.06 -8.14
C PHE A 196 18.99 5.37 -7.71
N SER A 197 19.47 6.58 -8.02
CA SER A 197 20.70 7.14 -7.46
C SER A 197 20.73 8.65 -7.56
N GLY A 198 21.61 9.29 -6.80
CA GLY A 198 21.81 10.74 -6.81
C GLY A 198 21.59 11.41 -5.45
N ILE A 199 21.63 12.74 -5.47
CA ILE A 199 21.41 13.57 -4.27
C ILE A 199 19.90 13.83 -4.14
N PHE A 200 19.18 12.90 -3.51
CA PHE A 200 17.71 12.88 -3.48
C PHE A 200 17.06 13.57 -2.27
N ARG A 201 17.87 14.01 -1.30
CA ARG A 201 17.43 14.84 -0.15
C ARG A 201 18.31 16.11 -0.02
N PRO A 202 17.86 17.15 0.72
CA PRO A 202 18.52 18.46 0.77
C PRO A 202 20.02 18.45 1.11
N VAL A 203 20.73 19.48 0.64
CA VAL A 203 22.13 19.77 0.97
C VAL A 203 22.23 21.16 1.59
N GLN A 204 22.98 21.30 2.68
CA GLN A 204 23.11 22.57 3.40
C GLN A 204 24.49 22.75 4.05
N LEU A 205 24.82 24.01 4.36
CA LEU A 205 25.88 24.38 5.29
C LEU A 205 25.26 24.75 6.63
N GLU A 206 25.89 24.31 7.72
CA GLU A 206 25.51 24.64 9.10
C GLU A 206 26.67 25.37 9.79
N GLY A 207 26.39 26.57 10.31
CA GLY A 207 27.31 27.33 11.16
C GLY A 207 27.19 26.92 12.61
N ARG A 208 28.33 26.67 13.26
CA ARG A 208 28.44 26.29 14.67
C ARG A 208 29.36 27.27 15.39
N LYS A 209 28.85 27.87 16.48
CA LYS A 209 29.66 28.65 17.42
C LYS A 209 30.75 27.75 18.00
N LYS A 210 31.89 28.31 18.39
CA LYS A 210 32.96 27.53 19.06
C LYS A 210 32.58 27.01 20.46
N ILE A 211 31.54 27.59 21.03
CA ILE A 211 30.90 27.15 22.26
C ILE A 211 29.42 26.92 21.91
N HIS A 212 29.02 25.65 21.91
CA HIS A 212 27.71 25.19 21.46
C HIS A 212 27.31 23.90 22.17
N LEU A 213 26.03 23.54 22.11
CA LEU A 213 25.51 22.22 22.43
C LEU A 213 25.74 21.30 21.23
N GLU A 214 26.55 20.26 21.39
CA GLU A 214 26.83 19.29 20.32
C GLU A 214 25.64 18.37 20.06
N ASP A 215 25.08 17.79 21.13
CA ASP A 215 23.97 16.84 21.09
C ASP A 215 23.07 16.97 22.32
N LEU A 216 21.84 16.47 22.22
CA LEU A 216 20.82 16.51 23.26
C LEU A 216 20.09 15.16 23.31
N LYS A 217 19.94 14.58 24.51
CA LYS A 217 19.04 13.45 24.73
C LYS A 217 17.97 13.79 25.76
N ILE A 218 16.72 13.53 25.40
CA ILE A 218 15.56 13.65 26.28
C ILE A 218 14.99 12.26 26.57
N THR A 219 14.72 11.98 27.84
CA THR A 219 14.00 10.79 28.27
C THR A 219 12.85 11.20 29.18
N THR A 220 11.69 10.56 29.02
CA THR A 220 10.52 10.81 29.86
C THR A 220 10.02 9.52 30.50
N THR A 221 9.43 9.64 31.68
CA THR A 221 8.74 8.55 32.39
C THR A 221 7.47 9.09 33.00
N VAL A 222 6.44 8.25 33.06
CA VAL A 222 5.13 8.58 33.63
C VAL A 222 5.00 7.84 34.98
N ASN A 223 4.47 8.51 36.00
CA ASN A 223 4.27 7.85 37.30
C ASN A 223 3.06 6.88 37.27
N PRO A 224 3.00 5.85 38.14
CA PRO A 224 1.94 4.84 38.09
C PRO A 224 0.51 5.34 38.37
N ASP A 225 0.34 6.55 38.93
CA ASP A 225 -0.98 7.16 39.13
C ASP A 225 -1.43 8.08 37.96
N LEU A 226 -0.60 8.19 36.92
CA LEU A 226 -0.87 8.96 35.70
C LEU A 226 -1.15 10.46 35.94
N HIS A 227 -0.52 11.05 36.96
CA HIS A 227 -0.59 12.51 37.22
C HIS A 227 0.75 13.25 37.13
N GLN A 228 1.89 12.58 37.24
CA GLN A 228 3.20 13.22 37.20
C GLN A 228 4.03 12.72 36.02
N GLY A 229 4.58 13.67 35.28
CA GLY A 229 5.56 13.42 34.23
C GLY A 229 6.96 13.78 34.74
N ARG A 230 7.95 12.93 34.47
CA ARG A 230 9.35 13.23 34.74
C ARG A 230 10.09 13.37 33.43
N ILE A 231 10.85 14.45 33.27
CA ILE A 231 11.69 14.73 32.11
C ILE A 231 13.14 14.75 32.57
N ARG A 232 14.02 14.01 31.89
CA ARG A 232 15.48 14.06 32.07
C ARG A 232 16.11 14.51 30.76
N VAL A 233 16.95 15.53 30.87
CA VAL A 233 17.62 16.24 29.78
C VAL A 233 19.12 16.04 29.95
N GLN A 234 19.76 15.37 28.99
CA GLN A 234 21.20 15.14 28.96
C GLN A 234 21.82 15.99 27.84
N LEU A 235 22.78 16.82 28.19
CA LEU A 235 23.38 17.86 27.37
C LEU A 235 24.84 17.51 27.09
N MET A 236 25.19 17.36 25.81
CA MET A 236 26.56 17.15 25.36
C MET A 236 27.04 18.44 24.72
N ASP A 237 28.05 19.11 25.29
CA ASP A 237 28.48 20.44 24.86
C ASP A 237 29.96 20.54 24.49
N ALA A 238 30.27 21.55 23.69
CA ALA A 238 31.61 21.93 23.30
C ALA A 238 32.07 23.19 24.06
N GLY A 239 32.28 23.09 25.37
CA GLY A 239 32.94 24.13 26.16
C GLY A 239 32.01 25.23 26.67
N ALA A 240 30.73 24.93 26.88
CA ALA A 240 29.82 25.79 27.62
C ALA A 240 30.26 25.92 29.10
N ASP A 241 29.94 27.05 29.73
CA ASP A 241 30.07 27.20 31.18
C ASP A 241 28.82 26.65 31.87
N HIS A 242 27.67 27.18 31.46
CA HIS A 242 26.35 26.82 31.97
C HIS A 242 25.27 27.02 30.89
N PHE A 243 24.06 26.57 31.23
CA PHE A 243 22.86 26.66 30.39
C PHE A 243 21.74 27.40 31.11
N GLU A 244 20.78 27.94 30.36
CA GLU A 244 19.46 28.32 30.84
C GLU A 244 18.41 27.46 30.12
N LEU A 245 17.72 26.59 30.86
CA LEU A 245 16.67 25.71 30.36
C LEU A 245 15.31 26.35 30.67
N THR A 246 14.46 26.50 29.66
CA THR A 246 13.07 26.93 29.82
C THR A 246 12.15 25.85 29.25
N LEU A 247 11.19 25.37 30.04
CA LEU A 247 10.16 24.44 29.57
C LEU A 247 8.81 25.14 29.56
N THR A 248 8.17 25.11 28.39
CA THR A 248 6.88 25.76 28.12
C THR A 248 5.84 24.71 27.75
N ASP A 249 4.64 24.84 28.29
CA ASP A 249 3.50 23.96 27.98
C ASP A 249 2.86 24.28 26.61
N PRO A 250 1.94 23.44 26.10
CA PRO A 250 1.25 23.70 24.83
C PRO A 250 0.44 25.01 24.78
N ALA A 251 0.17 25.65 25.92
CA ALA A 251 -0.55 26.92 26.01
C ALA A 251 0.39 28.14 26.08
N GLY A 252 1.71 27.94 26.01
CA GLY A 252 2.70 29.02 26.13
C GLY A 252 3.07 29.39 27.57
N THR A 253 2.64 28.60 28.56
CA THR A 253 2.96 28.83 29.98
C THR A 253 4.34 28.27 30.31
N ILE A 254 5.25 29.11 30.81
CA ILE A 254 6.55 28.67 31.33
C ILE A 254 6.30 27.89 32.63
N LEU A 255 6.53 26.58 32.60
CA LEU A 255 6.45 25.70 33.77
C LEU A 255 7.76 25.68 34.56
N LEU A 256 8.88 25.84 33.86
CA LEU A 256 10.22 25.80 34.43
C LEU A 256 11.11 26.83 33.73
N ARG A 257 11.94 27.51 34.52
CA ARG A 257 13.11 28.25 34.04
C ARG A 257 14.27 28.08 35.00
N GLN A 258 15.36 27.45 34.57
CA GLN A 258 16.49 27.08 35.43
C GLN A 258 17.84 27.37 34.76
N LYS A 259 18.69 28.13 35.44
CA LYS A 259 20.12 28.25 35.13
C LYS A 259 20.88 27.11 35.81
N THR A 260 21.75 26.41 35.08
CA THR A 260 22.43 25.19 35.55
C THR A 260 23.77 24.97 34.87
N ASP A 261 24.77 24.55 35.62
CA ASP A 261 26.06 24.04 35.14
C ASP A 261 26.05 22.49 34.98
N LEU A 262 25.01 21.82 35.48
CA LEU A 262 24.81 20.38 35.30
C LEU A 262 24.46 20.05 33.84
N ARG A 263 25.09 18.99 33.32
CA ARG A 263 24.84 18.41 31.99
C ARG A 263 23.76 17.32 31.99
N ASP A 264 23.39 16.82 33.17
CA ASP A 264 22.28 15.89 33.35
C ASP A 264 21.31 16.57 34.31
N VAL A 265 20.14 16.96 33.80
CA VAL A 265 19.16 17.77 34.52
C VAL A 265 17.82 17.07 34.47
N CYS A 266 17.10 17.06 35.59
CA CYS A 266 15.85 16.32 35.69
C CYS A 266 14.80 17.11 36.45
N PHE A 267 13.57 17.08 35.93
CA PHE A 267 12.43 17.84 36.41
C PHE A 267 11.22 16.92 36.56
N GLU A 268 10.42 17.18 37.58
CA GLU A 268 9.12 16.54 37.80
C GLU A 268 8.03 17.60 37.56
N LEU A 269 6.98 17.20 36.85
CA LEU A 269 5.83 18.03 36.51
C LEU A 269 4.58 17.42 37.11
N ASP A 270 3.99 18.11 38.09
CA ASP A 270 2.66 17.80 38.61
C ASP A 270 1.58 18.14 37.56
N GLN A 271 0.59 17.26 37.40
CA GLN A 271 -0.49 17.40 36.40
C GLN A 271 0.06 17.53 34.97
N ALA A 272 1.06 16.71 34.64
CA ALA A 272 1.61 16.63 33.30
C ALA A 272 0.55 16.15 32.30
N LYS A 273 0.55 16.76 31.10
CA LYS A 273 -0.22 16.27 29.97
C LYS A 273 0.63 15.26 29.20
N PHE A 274 0.11 14.07 28.98
CA PHE A 274 0.85 13.05 28.24
C PHE A 274 0.61 13.15 26.74
N TRP A 275 1.61 12.71 25.98
CA TRP A 275 1.53 12.60 24.53
C TRP A 275 0.94 11.24 24.14
N SER A 276 0.03 11.26 23.17
CA SER A 276 -0.51 10.08 22.47
C SER A 276 -0.93 10.47 21.05
N ALA A 277 -1.34 9.49 20.23
CA ALA A 277 -1.91 9.78 18.91
C ALA A 277 -3.30 10.47 18.99
N GLU A 278 -3.99 10.35 20.13
CA GLU A 278 -5.29 11.00 20.38
C GLU A 278 -5.10 12.44 20.89
N GLU A 279 -4.11 12.65 21.76
CA GLU A 279 -3.73 13.95 22.31
C GLU A 279 -2.21 14.19 22.15
N PRO A 280 -1.76 14.80 21.03
CA PRO A 280 -0.34 15.09 20.79
C PRO A 280 0.16 16.29 21.62
N ASN A 281 0.14 16.17 22.94
CA ASN A 281 0.59 17.22 23.86
C ASN A 281 2.12 17.39 23.78
N LEU A 282 2.58 18.41 23.06
CA LEU A 282 3.99 18.77 22.93
C LEU A 282 4.37 19.98 23.79
N TYR A 283 5.24 19.75 24.76
CA TYR A 283 5.99 20.81 25.44
C TYR A 283 7.11 21.33 24.51
N THR A 284 7.58 22.54 24.77
CA THR A 284 8.74 23.11 24.08
C THR A 284 9.85 23.35 25.11
N LEU A 285 10.98 22.67 24.93
CA LEU A 285 12.21 22.87 25.70
C LEU A 285 13.13 23.82 24.93
N GLU A 286 13.44 24.96 25.53
CA GLU A 286 14.45 25.90 25.07
C GLU A 286 15.72 25.73 25.92
N VAL A 287 16.86 25.48 25.28
CA VAL A 287 18.18 25.38 25.93
C VAL A 287 19.08 26.50 25.41
N ARG A 288 19.39 27.47 26.25
CA ARG A 288 20.29 28.59 25.92
C ARG A 288 21.69 28.31 26.46
N VAL A 289 22.72 28.43 25.62
CA VAL A 289 24.12 28.13 25.93
C VAL A 289 24.90 29.41 26.24
N PHE A 290 25.72 29.39 27.30
CA PHE A 290 26.54 30.52 27.74
C PHE A 290 28.01 30.14 27.96
N ASP A 291 28.90 31.11 27.74
CA ASP A 291 30.33 30.97 28.03
C ASP A 291 30.71 31.43 29.46
N ALA A 292 31.97 31.22 29.83
CA ALA A 292 32.52 31.57 31.14
C ALA A 292 32.65 33.08 31.39
N GLN A 293 32.13 33.94 30.49
CA GLN A 293 31.98 35.37 30.66
C GLN A 293 30.50 35.78 30.76
N ASP A 294 29.59 34.82 30.96
CA ASP A 294 28.13 34.99 31.02
C ASP A 294 27.54 35.50 29.69
N LYS A 295 28.25 35.31 28.57
CA LYS A 295 27.80 35.72 27.24
C LYS A 295 27.05 34.56 26.56
N PHE A 296 25.85 34.88 26.06
CA PHE A 296 25.03 33.99 25.24
C PHE A 296 25.74 33.58 23.94
N GLN A 297 25.61 32.31 23.55
CA GLN A 297 26.21 31.74 22.34
C GLN A 297 25.15 31.25 21.35
N GLU A 298 24.25 30.35 21.77
CA GLU A 298 23.14 29.84 20.94
C GLU A 298 21.91 29.42 21.76
N THR A 299 20.79 29.24 21.07
CA THR A 299 19.58 28.58 21.60
C THR A 299 19.28 27.32 20.78
N VAL A 300 18.98 26.21 21.46
CA VAL A 300 18.41 24.98 20.87
C VAL A 300 16.96 24.84 21.32
N ILE A 301 16.06 24.52 20.40
CA ILE A 301 14.64 24.26 20.68
C ILE A 301 14.32 22.81 20.32
N GLN A 302 13.71 22.10 21.26
CA GLN A 302 13.26 20.72 21.10
C GLN A 302 11.80 20.55 21.54
N LYS A 303 10.99 19.84 20.74
CA LYS A 303 9.65 19.40 21.16
C LYS A 303 9.76 18.19 22.08
N VAL A 304 8.91 18.13 23.10
CA VAL A 304 8.92 17.07 24.11
C VAL A 304 7.49 16.57 24.36
N GLY A 305 7.22 15.33 23.96
CA GLY A 305 6.04 14.59 24.41
C GLY A 305 6.38 13.74 25.63
N ILE A 306 5.59 13.85 26.70
CA ILE A 306 5.77 13.02 27.90
C ILE A 306 4.96 11.73 27.69
N ARG A 307 5.64 10.60 27.53
CA ARG A 307 4.99 9.30 27.31
C ARG A 307 5.84 8.14 27.79
N GLN A 308 5.20 7.08 28.29
CA GLN A 308 5.86 5.83 28.65
C GLN A 308 5.26 4.68 27.85
N VAL A 309 6.11 3.93 27.16
CA VAL A 309 5.76 2.65 26.53
C VAL A 309 6.47 1.54 27.29
N GLU A 310 5.75 0.45 27.58
CA GLU A 310 6.27 -0.70 28.32
C GLU A 310 5.56 -2.00 27.91
N ILE A 311 6.21 -3.14 28.12
CA ILE A 311 5.61 -4.46 27.93
C ILE A 311 5.44 -5.11 29.30
N VAL A 312 4.20 -5.47 29.64
CA VAL A 312 3.83 -6.13 30.91
C VAL A 312 3.01 -7.37 30.56
N ASP A 313 3.43 -8.53 31.08
CA ASP A 313 2.79 -9.83 30.86
C ASP A 313 2.43 -10.12 29.38
N GLY A 314 3.33 -9.78 28.46
CA GLY A 314 3.16 -10.01 27.02
C GLY A 314 2.16 -9.07 26.33
N ILE A 315 1.88 -7.89 26.88
CA ILE A 315 0.97 -6.87 26.34
C ILE A 315 1.70 -5.52 26.31
N ILE A 316 1.51 -4.72 25.25
CA ILE A 316 2.10 -3.37 25.15
C ILE A 316 1.17 -2.37 25.83
N TYR A 317 1.74 -1.53 26.69
CA TYR A 317 1.06 -0.42 27.32
C TYR A 317 1.68 0.91 26.89
N LEU A 318 0.84 1.88 26.54
CA LEU A 318 1.19 3.29 26.40
C LEU A 318 0.48 4.06 27.52
N ASN A 319 1.24 4.76 28.36
CA ASN A 319 0.72 5.55 29.48
C ASN A 319 -0.29 4.75 30.37
N GLY A 320 0.00 3.47 30.63
CA GLY A 320 -0.85 2.57 31.42
C GLY A 320 -2.09 2.01 30.71
N LYS A 321 -2.29 2.26 29.40
CA LYS A 321 -3.39 1.73 28.58
C LYS A 321 -2.86 0.72 27.56
N ARG A 322 -3.56 -0.41 27.37
CA ARG A 322 -3.24 -1.41 26.32
C ARG A 322 -3.24 -0.71 24.96
N LEU A 323 -2.14 -0.80 24.22
CA LEU A 323 -2.02 -0.19 22.90
C LEU A 323 -2.81 -1.01 21.86
N MET A 324 -3.23 -0.36 20.78
CA MET A 324 -3.70 -1.02 19.57
C MET A 324 -3.15 -0.28 18.36
N LEU A 325 -2.45 -0.98 17.47
CA LEU A 325 -1.85 -0.45 16.27
C LEU A 325 -2.80 -0.64 15.09
N HIS A 326 -3.38 0.47 14.65
CA HIS A 326 -4.20 0.57 13.45
C HIS A 326 -3.34 1.26 12.40
N GLY A 327 -2.33 0.54 11.90
CA GLY A 327 -1.22 1.12 11.16
C GLY A 327 -1.22 0.85 9.67
N VAL A 328 -0.24 1.46 8.99
CA VAL A 328 0.11 1.26 7.57
C VAL A 328 1.62 1.39 7.35
N ASN A 329 2.18 0.64 6.41
CA ASN A 329 3.55 0.79 5.90
C ASN A 329 3.58 1.96 4.90
N ARG A 330 4.65 2.74 4.86
CA ARG A 330 4.76 3.86 3.91
C ARG A 330 6.19 4.07 3.42
N HIS A 331 6.39 3.85 2.13
CA HIS A 331 7.54 4.37 1.40
C HIS A 331 7.46 5.89 1.17
N GLU A 332 8.60 6.59 1.17
CA GLU A 332 8.68 7.95 0.65
C GLU A 332 8.65 7.91 -0.89
N PHE A 333 7.47 7.98 -1.51
CA PHE A 333 7.36 7.84 -2.96
C PHE A 333 6.46 8.90 -3.64
N SER A 334 6.92 9.45 -4.76
CA SER A 334 6.21 10.40 -5.62
C SER A 334 6.34 9.98 -7.08
N SER A 335 5.23 9.90 -7.81
CA SER A 335 5.21 9.44 -9.20
C SER A 335 6.04 10.31 -10.16
N THR A 336 6.28 11.58 -9.81
CA THR A 336 7.08 12.52 -10.63
C THR A 336 8.47 12.82 -10.06
N LYS A 337 8.72 12.51 -8.78
CA LYS A 337 9.96 12.86 -8.07
C LYS A 337 10.70 11.68 -7.43
N GLY A 338 10.16 10.46 -7.53
CA GLY A 338 10.66 9.28 -6.82
C GLY A 338 10.66 9.54 -5.31
N ARG A 339 11.77 9.24 -4.63
CA ARG A 339 11.94 9.50 -3.20
C ARG A 339 12.19 10.97 -2.80
N ALA A 340 12.33 11.89 -3.75
CA ALA A 340 12.53 13.32 -3.46
C ALA A 340 11.19 14.03 -3.15
N ILE A 341 10.47 13.53 -2.15
CA ILE A 341 9.16 14.04 -1.72
C ILE A 341 9.29 15.35 -0.93
N GLY A 342 8.28 16.22 -0.99
CA GLY A 342 8.22 17.49 -0.25
C GLY A 342 7.27 17.47 0.94
N ARG A 343 7.33 18.53 1.78
CA ARG A 343 6.47 18.70 2.97
C ARG A 343 4.98 18.53 2.66
N GLU A 344 4.50 19.11 1.56
CA GLU A 344 3.07 19.07 1.18
C GLU A 344 2.57 17.64 0.96
N GLU A 345 3.39 16.77 0.38
CA GLU A 345 3.07 15.34 0.21
C GLU A 345 3.05 14.62 1.57
N MET A 346 4.06 14.86 2.41
CA MET A 346 4.10 14.28 3.77
C MET A 346 2.88 14.71 4.63
N VAL A 347 2.49 15.99 4.56
CA VAL A 347 1.29 16.51 5.24
C VAL A 347 0.03 15.86 4.66
N THR A 348 -0.10 15.78 3.34
CA THR A 348 -1.24 15.14 2.67
C THR A 348 -1.40 13.68 3.12
N ASP A 349 -0.29 12.95 3.21
CA ASP A 349 -0.30 11.55 3.63
C ASP A 349 -0.76 11.37 5.07
N LEU A 350 -0.12 12.08 6.00
CA LEU A 350 -0.40 11.95 7.44
C LEU A 350 -1.81 12.46 7.79
N VAL A 351 -2.29 13.51 7.12
CA VAL A 351 -3.68 13.98 7.23
C VAL A 351 -4.66 12.95 6.66
N THR A 352 -4.35 12.33 5.52
CA THR A 352 -5.20 11.29 4.92
C THR A 352 -5.28 10.05 5.82
N MET A 353 -4.18 9.65 6.46
CA MET A 353 -4.17 8.59 7.46
C MET A 353 -5.10 8.91 8.63
N LYS A 354 -4.95 10.10 9.25
CA LYS A 354 -5.77 10.54 10.39
C LYS A 354 -7.27 10.67 10.04
N LYS A 355 -7.60 11.14 8.83
CA LYS A 355 -8.99 11.20 8.30
C LYS A 355 -9.66 9.82 8.19
N ASN A 356 -8.86 8.76 8.06
CA ASN A 356 -9.30 7.38 7.87
C ASN A 356 -8.96 6.49 9.08
N ASN A 357 -8.87 7.08 10.27
CA ASN A 357 -8.67 6.40 11.57
C ASN A 357 -7.36 5.58 11.69
N ILE A 358 -6.40 5.75 10.78
CA ILE A 358 -5.05 5.17 10.91
C ILE A 358 -4.31 5.92 12.04
N ASN A 359 -3.75 5.18 12.99
CA ASN A 359 -3.09 5.72 14.19
C ASN A 359 -1.58 5.50 14.23
N ALA A 360 -1.02 4.69 13.31
CA ALA A 360 0.39 4.33 13.30
C ALA A 360 0.99 4.22 11.88
N VAL A 361 2.30 4.45 11.75
CA VAL A 361 3.04 4.31 10.49
C VAL A 361 4.35 3.55 10.73
N ARG A 362 4.69 2.62 9.82
CA ARG A 362 6.02 2.00 9.72
C ARG A 362 6.77 2.61 8.54
N THR A 363 8.02 3.03 8.75
CA THR A 363 8.86 3.65 7.72
C THR A 363 9.53 2.58 6.85
N SER A 364 8.75 1.92 5.98
CA SER A 364 9.25 0.84 5.12
C SER A 364 10.30 1.37 4.13
N HIS A 365 11.54 0.87 4.09
CA HIS A 365 12.26 0.09 5.10
C HIS A 365 13.57 0.79 5.43
N TYR A 366 13.44 2.05 5.85
CA TYR A 366 14.54 2.99 6.04
C TYR A 366 14.05 4.23 6.82
N PRO A 367 14.95 5.03 7.41
CA PRO A 367 14.55 6.24 8.11
C PRO A 367 14.10 7.32 7.10
N ASN A 368 12.92 7.88 7.30
CA ASN A 368 12.34 8.96 6.48
C ASN A 368 13.07 10.30 6.68
N GLN A 369 12.64 11.37 6.00
CA GLN A 369 13.14 12.73 6.27
C GLN A 369 12.80 13.19 7.70
N GLU A 370 13.69 13.95 8.35
CA GLU A 370 13.51 14.45 9.74
C GLU A 370 12.14 15.13 9.98
N GLU A 371 11.68 15.91 8.99
CA GLU A 371 10.38 16.62 9.00
C GLU A 371 9.15 15.69 9.08
N PHE A 372 9.28 14.42 8.67
CA PHE A 372 8.22 13.42 8.80
C PHE A 372 7.90 13.11 10.27
N TYR A 373 8.93 13.04 11.13
CA TYR A 373 8.79 12.71 12.54
C TYR A 373 8.27 13.91 13.34
N ASP A 374 8.71 15.13 12.99
CA ASP A 374 8.10 16.38 13.49
C ASP A 374 6.58 16.39 13.20
N LEU A 375 6.18 16.06 11.98
CA LEU A 375 4.75 15.98 11.61
C LEU A 375 4.00 14.86 12.35
N CYS A 376 4.63 13.71 12.61
CA CYS A 376 4.02 12.63 13.39
C CYS A 376 3.86 12.99 14.88
N ASP A 377 4.82 13.72 15.44
CA ASP A 377 4.76 14.27 16.81
C ASP A 377 3.62 15.29 16.94
N GLU A 378 3.44 16.17 15.94
CA GLU A 378 2.45 17.25 15.92
C GLU A 378 1.02 16.78 15.61
N LEU A 379 0.85 15.89 14.62
CA LEU A 379 -0.46 15.35 14.22
C LEU A 379 -0.94 14.20 15.11
N GLY A 380 -0.02 13.59 15.88
CA GLY A 380 -0.30 12.43 16.72
C GLY A 380 -0.46 11.15 15.90
N LEU A 381 0.67 10.56 15.50
CA LEU A 381 0.76 9.22 14.91
C LEU A 381 1.88 8.45 15.61
N TYR A 382 1.66 7.16 15.89
CA TYR A 382 2.70 6.28 16.43
C TYR A 382 3.65 5.84 15.31
N VAL A 383 4.95 5.87 15.54
CA VAL A 383 5.95 5.51 14.53
C VAL A 383 6.72 4.26 14.96
N MET A 384 6.83 3.32 14.02
CA MET A 384 7.88 2.31 13.99
C MET A 384 8.95 2.79 13.01
N ASP A 385 10.06 3.26 13.56
CA ASP A 385 11.18 3.77 12.78
C ASP A 385 12.15 2.63 12.48
N GLU A 386 12.58 2.50 11.24
CA GLU A 386 13.23 1.29 10.72
C GLU A 386 14.60 1.56 10.15
N THR A 387 15.59 0.79 10.61
CA THR A 387 16.95 0.88 10.11
C THR A 387 16.96 0.52 8.62
N ASN A 388 17.66 1.32 7.80
CA ASN A 388 17.86 1.05 6.38
C ASN A 388 18.74 -0.19 6.18
N LEU A 389 18.12 -1.37 6.22
CA LEU A 389 18.78 -2.68 6.16
C LEU A 389 17.81 -3.70 5.56
N GLU A 390 18.00 -4.00 4.28
CA GLU A 390 17.32 -5.09 3.57
C GLU A 390 18.26 -5.83 2.63
N THR A 391 18.17 -7.17 2.60
CA THR A 391 19.13 -8.06 1.91
C THR A 391 18.43 -9.24 1.22
N HIS A 392 17.16 -9.05 0.81
CA HIS A 392 16.25 -10.12 0.40
C HIS A 392 16.88 -11.04 -0.66
N GLY A 393 17.50 -10.50 -1.71
CA GLY A 393 18.18 -11.24 -2.77
C GLY A 393 19.40 -12.08 -2.35
N THR A 394 19.76 -12.11 -1.06
CA THR A 394 20.83 -12.96 -0.51
C THR A 394 20.34 -14.27 0.10
N TRP A 395 19.02 -14.49 0.20
CA TRP A 395 18.44 -15.71 0.75
C TRP A 395 17.12 -16.08 0.07
N GLN A 396 16.64 -17.31 0.28
CA GLN A 396 15.36 -17.76 -0.28
C GLN A 396 14.67 -18.74 0.67
N TRP A 397 13.42 -18.43 1.03
CA TRP A 397 12.58 -19.26 1.89
C TRP A 397 12.43 -20.70 1.35
N GLY A 398 12.71 -21.69 2.21
CA GLY A 398 12.46 -23.10 1.90
C GLY A 398 13.44 -23.73 0.91
N SER A 399 14.53 -23.03 0.59
CA SER A 399 15.64 -23.57 -0.20
C SER A 399 16.42 -24.65 0.59
N VAL A 400 17.17 -25.50 -0.10
CA VAL A 400 17.94 -26.60 0.54
C VAL A 400 19.14 -26.07 1.35
N GLU A 401 19.52 -24.81 1.14
CA GLU A 401 20.66 -24.12 1.74
C GLU A 401 20.23 -22.98 2.70
N ASP A 402 18.97 -23.07 3.17
CA ASP A 402 18.21 -22.07 3.94
C ASP A 402 19.06 -21.16 4.85
N GLY A 403 19.26 -19.92 4.39
CA GLY A 403 19.87 -18.82 5.15
C GLY A 403 21.36 -18.94 5.50
N TRP A 404 22.11 -19.93 5.00
CA TRP A 404 23.53 -20.07 5.36
C TRP A 404 24.40 -18.92 4.83
N ASP A 405 24.14 -18.45 3.60
CA ASP A 405 24.96 -17.44 2.93
C ASP A 405 24.44 -16.01 3.16
N ALA A 406 23.25 -15.86 3.75
CA ALA A 406 22.53 -14.59 3.91
C ALA A 406 23.37 -13.43 4.49
N LEU A 407 23.07 -12.21 4.03
CA LEU A 407 23.61 -10.98 4.61
C LEU A 407 22.62 -10.39 5.64
N PRO A 408 23.09 -9.54 6.56
CA PRO A 408 24.48 -9.52 7.06
C PRO A 408 24.80 -10.82 7.80
N GLY A 409 23.79 -11.45 8.43
CA GLY A 409 23.90 -12.76 9.06
C GLY A 409 24.92 -12.81 10.21
N ASN A 410 25.93 -13.68 10.05
CA ASN A 410 27.00 -13.90 11.03
C ASN A 410 28.36 -13.45 10.48
N ARG A 411 28.41 -12.31 9.76
CA ARG A 411 29.56 -11.92 8.94
C ARG A 411 30.17 -10.62 9.46
N ILE A 412 31.20 -10.78 10.28
CA ILE A 412 31.95 -9.71 10.96
C ILE A 412 32.56 -8.61 10.04
N GLU A 413 32.50 -8.74 8.72
CA GLU A 413 32.77 -7.68 7.73
C GLU A 413 31.61 -6.71 7.47
N TRP A 414 30.38 -7.09 7.80
CA TRP A 414 29.16 -6.29 7.65
C TRP A 414 28.70 -5.64 8.97
N ARG A 415 29.11 -6.18 10.13
CA ARG A 415 28.85 -5.60 11.47
C ARG A 415 28.97 -4.08 11.52
N ASP A 416 30.09 -3.54 11.04
CA ASP A 416 30.36 -2.10 11.09
C ASP A 416 29.34 -1.29 10.26
N ALA A 417 28.77 -1.86 9.18
CA ALA A 417 27.73 -1.24 8.38
C ALA A 417 26.34 -1.31 9.02
N VAL A 418 25.99 -2.45 9.63
CA VAL A 418 24.74 -2.61 10.39
C VAL A 418 24.69 -1.62 11.56
N LEU A 419 25.78 -1.53 12.32
CA LEU A 419 25.86 -0.62 13.48
C LEU A 419 25.90 0.86 13.06
N ASP A 420 26.56 1.21 11.96
CA ASP A 420 26.63 2.61 11.47
C ASP A 420 25.26 3.13 10.99
N ARG A 421 24.49 2.30 10.26
CA ARG A 421 23.10 2.58 9.88
C ARG A 421 22.20 2.77 11.11
N THR A 422 22.39 1.90 12.11
CA THR A 422 21.61 1.92 13.37
C THR A 422 21.94 3.12 14.25
N GLU A 423 23.23 3.44 14.44
CA GLU A 423 23.67 4.61 15.18
C GLU A 423 23.20 5.90 14.49
N SER A 424 23.18 5.94 13.16
CA SER A 424 22.74 7.11 12.40
C SER A 424 21.23 7.38 12.54
N MET A 425 20.38 6.35 12.44
CA MET A 425 18.93 6.46 12.74
C MET A 425 18.71 6.87 14.20
N TYR A 426 19.18 6.06 15.15
CA TYR A 426 18.90 6.28 16.56
C TYR A 426 19.40 7.66 17.04
N GLU A 427 20.64 8.04 16.72
CA GLU A 427 21.18 9.30 17.24
C GLU A 427 20.47 10.51 16.63
N ARG A 428 19.97 10.43 15.38
CA ARG A 428 19.13 11.46 14.75
C ARG A 428 17.78 11.58 15.45
N ASP A 429 17.08 10.47 15.67
CA ASP A 429 15.64 10.49 15.94
C ASP A 429 15.24 10.23 17.40
N LYS A 430 16.21 9.90 18.27
CA LYS A 430 16.03 9.53 19.69
C LYS A 430 15.09 10.42 20.53
N ASN A 431 14.86 11.67 20.15
CA ASN A 431 14.06 12.64 20.90
C ASN A 431 12.57 12.70 20.49
N HIS A 432 12.15 12.10 19.37
CA HIS A 432 10.76 12.13 18.90
C HIS A 432 9.84 11.26 19.78
N PRO A 433 8.80 11.81 20.45
CA PRO A 433 7.85 11.03 21.25
C PRO A 433 7.01 10.04 20.42
N SER A 434 6.74 10.34 19.15
CA SER A 434 5.98 9.49 18.23
C SER A 434 6.60 8.13 18.00
N ILE A 435 7.92 8.04 17.96
CA ILE A 435 8.65 6.78 17.80
C ILE A 435 8.44 5.92 19.06
N LEU A 436 7.70 4.83 18.92
CA LEU A 436 7.47 3.83 19.98
C LEU A 436 8.35 2.58 19.79
N PHE A 437 8.72 2.28 18.55
CA PHE A 437 9.49 1.10 18.16
C PHE A 437 10.76 1.49 17.40
N TRP A 438 11.86 0.80 17.68
CA TRP A 438 13.02 0.72 16.80
C TRP A 438 12.98 -0.62 16.07
N SER A 439 12.88 -0.58 14.74
CA SER A 439 12.98 -1.77 13.90
C SER A 439 14.40 -1.94 13.37
N LEU A 440 14.92 -3.16 13.48
CA LEU A 440 16.30 -3.49 13.10
C LEU A 440 16.54 -3.50 11.58
N GLY A 441 15.47 -3.53 10.79
CA GLY A 441 15.50 -3.65 9.34
C GLY A 441 14.41 -4.61 8.86
N ASN A 442 14.42 -4.89 7.55
CA ASN A 442 13.47 -5.75 6.89
C ASN A 442 14.16 -6.94 6.22
N GLU A 443 13.47 -8.08 6.12
CA GLU A 443 13.81 -9.25 5.30
C GLU A 443 15.33 -9.57 5.14
N SER A 444 16.07 -9.50 6.25
CA SER A 444 17.53 -9.67 6.31
C SER A 444 17.95 -10.89 7.13
N TRP A 445 17.15 -11.95 6.98
CA TRP A 445 17.30 -13.22 7.69
C TRP A 445 17.35 -13.04 9.22
N TYR A 446 18.29 -13.69 9.90
CA TYR A 446 18.66 -13.45 11.29
C TYR A 446 20.16 -13.76 11.46
N GLY A 447 20.79 -13.22 12.50
CA GLY A 447 22.19 -13.51 12.78
C GLY A 447 22.80 -12.68 13.92
N ASP A 448 24.06 -12.96 14.20
CA ASP A 448 24.84 -12.36 15.27
C ASP A 448 25.00 -10.85 15.07
N ASP A 449 25.09 -10.36 13.82
CA ASP A 449 25.18 -8.93 13.53
C ASP A 449 23.87 -8.18 13.91
N LEU A 450 22.69 -8.79 13.70
CA LEU A 450 21.39 -8.26 14.14
C LEU A 450 21.23 -8.36 15.67
N LEU A 451 21.78 -9.40 16.29
CA LEU A 451 21.74 -9.56 17.75
C LEU A 451 22.60 -8.50 18.44
N GLU A 452 23.76 -8.18 17.86
CA GLU A 452 24.59 -7.06 18.31
C GLU A 452 23.92 -5.70 18.10
N GLN A 453 23.21 -5.51 16.99
CA GLN A 453 22.39 -4.31 16.74
C GLN A 453 21.31 -4.13 17.82
N ALA A 454 20.57 -5.19 18.15
CA ALA A 454 19.58 -5.20 19.22
C ALA A 454 20.22 -4.93 20.60
N ALA A 455 21.38 -5.52 20.87
CA ALA A 455 22.14 -5.29 22.10
C ALA A 455 22.56 -3.82 22.25
N TRP A 456 23.03 -3.20 21.16
CA TRP A 456 23.41 -1.79 21.12
C TRP A 456 22.20 -0.88 21.40
N LEU A 457 21.07 -1.11 20.72
CA LEU A 457 19.85 -0.32 20.93
C LEU A 457 19.30 -0.47 22.36
N ARG A 458 19.26 -1.68 22.95
CA ARG A 458 18.83 -1.84 24.36
C ARG A 458 19.72 -1.09 25.36
N LEU A 459 21.02 -1.00 25.09
CA LEU A 459 21.94 -0.23 25.92
C LEU A 459 21.72 1.29 25.76
N LYS A 460 21.52 1.76 24.54
CA LYS A 460 21.31 3.19 24.27
C LYS A 460 19.92 3.65 24.72
N ASP A 461 18.86 2.91 24.44
CA ASP A 461 17.48 3.30 24.72
C ASP A 461 16.58 2.13 25.17
N PRO A 462 16.53 1.84 26.48
CA PRO A 462 15.61 0.86 27.05
C PRO A 462 14.15 1.39 27.18
N GLY A 463 13.83 2.58 26.64
CA GLY A 463 12.53 3.25 26.75
C GLY A 463 11.65 3.15 25.50
N ARG A 464 12.01 2.27 24.56
CA ARG A 464 11.30 1.95 23.31
C ARG A 464 11.36 0.45 23.05
N ILE A 465 10.42 -0.05 22.24
CA ILE A 465 10.29 -1.48 21.93
C ILE A 465 11.20 -1.83 20.75
N LEU A 466 11.93 -2.95 20.83
CA LEU A 466 12.63 -3.48 19.66
C LEU A 466 11.70 -4.35 18.80
N HIS A 467 11.77 -4.14 17.48
CA HIS A 467 11.08 -4.94 16.48
C HIS A 467 12.09 -5.57 15.52
N TYR A 468 11.93 -6.86 15.22
CA TYR A 468 12.52 -7.48 14.05
C TYR A 468 11.77 -8.75 13.64
N GLU A 469 11.22 -8.76 12.44
CA GLU A 469 10.42 -9.87 11.90
C GLU A 469 11.25 -11.16 11.87
N GLY A 470 12.37 -11.16 11.14
CA GLY A 470 13.16 -12.36 10.83
C GLY A 470 13.63 -13.18 12.04
N SER A 471 13.59 -12.58 13.23
CA SER A 471 13.80 -13.29 14.51
C SER A 471 12.78 -14.40 14.80
N PHE A 472 11.57 -14.36 14.23
CA PHE A 472 10.53 -15.37 14.45
C PHE A 472 10.97 -16.79 14.03
N ARG A 473 11.95 -16.87 13.13
CA ARG A 473 12.46 -18.09 12.51
C ARG A 473 13.37 -18.91 13.43
N SER A 474 13.86 -18.33 14.53
CA SER A 474 14.82 -19.00 15.42
C SER A 474 14.76 -18.49 16.87
N ASP A 475 14.41 -19.38 17.80
CA ASP A 475 14.45 -19.13 19.25
C ASP A 475 15.84 -18.65 19.73
N ASP A 476 16.93 -19.09 19.08
CA ASP A 476 18.31 -18.70 19.41
C ASP A 476 18.60 -17.20 19.17
N TYR A 477 17.74 -16.53 18.37
CA TYR A 477 17.76 -15.10 18.02
C TYR A 477 16.50 -14.36 18.46
N SER A 478 15.69 -14.93 19.36
CA SER A 478 14.49 -14.28 19.91
C SER A 478 14.79 -12.94 20.61
N GLY A 479 16.06 -12.68 20.95
CA GLY A 479 16.55 -11.43 21.51
C GLY A 479 16.60 -10.26 20.52
N CYS A 480 16.40 -10.46 19.21
CA CYS A 480 16.37 -9.35 18.25
C CYS A 480 15.05 -8.55 18.25
N SER A 481 13.98 -9.08 18.86
CA SER A 481 12.67 -8.42 18.90
C SER A 481 12.02 -8.59 20.28
N ASP A 482 11.38 -7.56 20.82
CA ASP A 482 10.60 -7.65 22.06
C ASP A 482 9.13 -8.08 21.78
N VAL A 483 8.70 -8.02 20.51
CA VAL A 483 7.39 -8.50 20.02
C VAL A 483 7.53 -9.80 19.22
N TYR A 484 6.45 -10.59 19.13
CA TYR A 484 6.29 -11.57 18.06
C TYR A 484 5.73 -10.83 16.84
N SER A 485 6.47 -10.86 15.74
CA SER A 485 6.08 -10.25 14.47
C SER A 485 6.26 -11.26 13.34
N ARG A 486 5.37 -11.18 12.34
CA ARG A 486 5.37 -11.99 11.14
C ARG A 486 4.58 -11.27 10.05
N MET A 487 5.04 -11.36 8.81
CA MET A 487 4.34 -10.86 7.63
C MET A 487 3.25 -11.84 7.15
N TYR A 488 2.09 -11.29 6.79
CA TYR A 488 0.97 -11.98 6.11
C TYR A 488 0.51 -13.35 6.71
N PRO A 489 0.48 -13.56 8.04
CA PRO A 489 0.01 -14.83 8.60
C PRO A 489 -1.51 -14.98 8.43
N GLN A 490 -1.96 -16.21 8.18
CA GLN A 490 -3.39 -16.54 8.08
C GLN A 490 -4.10 -16.33 9.43
N VAL A 491 -5.37 -15.90 9.39
CA VAL A 491 -6.16 -15.56 10.61
C VAL A 491 -6.25 -16.74 11.59
N ASP A 492 -6.44 -17.96 11.09
CA ASP A 492 -6.53 -19.16 11.93
C ASP A 492 -5.19 -19.50 12.61
N GLU A 493 -4.05 -19.25 11.94
CA GLU A 493 -2.72 -19.43 12.53
C GLU A 493 -2.49 -18.44 13.68
N LEU A 494 -2.83 -17.17 13.47
CA LEU A 494 -2.76 -16.14 14.52
C LEU A 494 -3.67 -16.49 15.69
N LYS A 495 -4.89 -16.96 15.42
CA LYS A 495 -5.83 -17.36 16.46
C LYS A 495 -5.28 -18.52 17.30
N GLU A 496 -4.67 -19.53 16.69
CA GLU A 496 -3.99 -20.61 17.42
C GLU A 496 -2.85 -20.07 18.30
N ILE A 497 -2.02 -19.15 17.78
CA ILE A 497 -0.96 -18.50 18.57
C ILE A 497 -1.55 -17.76 19.78
N LEU A 498 -2.60 -16.95 19.56
CA LEU A 498 -3.23 -16.12 20.59
C LEU A 498 -3.99 -16.94 21.65
N GLU A 499 -4.67 -18.01 21.26
CA GLU A 499 -5.32 -18.96 22.19
C GLU A 499 -4.30 -19.67 23.08
N ASN A 500 -3.07 -19.91 22.59
CA ASN A 500 -1.97 -20.49 23.34
C ASN A 500 -1.25 -19.50 24.30
N LYS A 501 -1.60 -18.20 24.27
CA LYS A 501 -1.04 -17.12 25.12
C LYS A 501 0.49 -16.96 24.98
N PRO A 502 0.96 -16.24 23.94
CA PRO A 502 2.39 -16.05 23.71
C PRO A 502 3.02 -15.17 24.80
N ASP A 503 4.28 -15.45 25.14
CA ASP A 503 5.06 -14.66 26.13
C ASP A 503 5.37 -13.23 25.65
N LYS A 504 5.21 -12.96 24.34
CA LYS A 504 5.40 -11.66 23.69
C LYS A 504 4.08 -11.15 23.11
N PRO A 505 3.85 -9.84 23.03
CA PRO A 505 2.76 -9.27 22.26
C PRO A 505 2.92 -9.62 20.76
N VAL A 506 1.80 -9.81 20.08
CA VAL A 506 1.72 -10.07 18.63
C VAL A 506 1.41 -8.77 17.91
N VAL A 507 2.33 -8.34 17.05
CA VAL A 507 2.20 -7.16 16.17
C VAL A 507 2.53 -7.62 14.75
N LEU A 508 1.65 -7.37 13.78
CA LEU A 508 1.95 -7.69 12.38
C LEU A 508 2.67 -6.50 11.74
N CYS A 509 3.95 -6.62 11.39
CA CYS A 509 4.64 -5.57 10.66
C CYS A 509 4.06 -5.35 9.26
N GLU A 510 3.48 -6.40 8.66
CA GLU A 510 2.77 -6.36 7.39
C GLU A 510 1.59 -7.33 7.42
N TYR A 511 0.41 -6.84 7.05
CA TYR A 511 -0.78 -7.65 6.82
C TYR A 511 -1.70 -6.93 5.81
N MET A 512 -2.73 -7.62 5.32
CA MET A 512 -3.66 -7.11 4.30
C MET A 512 -2.96 -6.50 3.07
N HIS A 513 -2.24 -7.33 2.30
CA HIS A 513 -1.54 -6.91 1.09
C HIS A 513 -2.50 -6.24 0.10
N ALA A 514 -2.33 -4.95 -0.13
CA ALA A 514 -3.32 -4.10 -0.78
C ALA A 514 -3.10 -3.93 -2.29
N MET A 515 -2.26 -4.75 -2.94
CA MET A 515 -2.09 -4.83 -4.40
C MET A 515 -3.42 -4.72 -5.16
N GLY A 516 -3.56 -3.68 -5.98
CA GLY A 516 -4.73 -3.52 -6.83
C GLY A 516 -6.08 -3.51 -6.07
N ASN A 517 -7.03 -4.35 -6.51
CA ASN A 517 -8.35 -4.50 -5.88
C ASN A 517 -8.33 -5.59 -4.79
N SER A 518 -8.02 -5.20 -3.56
CA SER A 518 -7.71 -6.10 -2.44
C SER A 518 -8.31 -5.62 -1.10
N VAL A 519 -7.74 -6.00 0.05
CA VAL A 519 -8.16 -5.67 1.44
C VAL A 519 -9.50 -6.34 1.83
N GLY A 520 -9.84 -7.45 1.18
CA GLY A 520 -10.95 -8.33 1.52
C GLY A 520 -10.64 -9.23 2.71
N GLY A 521 -11.59 -9.33 3.64
CA GLY A 521 -11.48 -10.14 4.85
C GLY A 521 -10.79 -9.48 6.03
N MET A 522 -10.36 -8.21 5.91
CA MET A 522 -9.69 -7.43 6.98
C MET A 522 -10.45 -7.49 8.32
N TYR A 523 -11.79 -7.50 8.29
CA TYR A 523 -12.64 -7.59 9.48
C TYR A 523 -12.32 -8.82 10.37
N ARG A 524 -11.80 -9.91 9.78
CA ARG A 524 -11.38 -11.13 10.49
C ARG A 524 -10.16 -10.89 11.38
N TYR A 525 -9.22 -10.04 10.95
CA TYR A 525 -8.07 -9.63 11.76
C TYR A 525 -8.49 -8.68 12.89
N ILE A 526 -9.43 -7.76 12.63
CA ILE A 526 -10.00 -6.87 13.66
C ILE A 526 -10.72 -7.67 14.75
N GLN A 527 -11.35 -8.80 14.40
CA GLN A 527 -11.92 -9.72 15.39
C GLN A 527 -10.87 -10.33 16.34
N LEU A 528 -9.57 -10.32 16.01
CA LEU A 528 -8.51 -10.80 16.92
C LEU A 528 -8.17 -9.80 18.03
N GLU A 529 -8.62 -8.54 17.96
CA GLU A 529 -8.39 -7.53 19.01
C GLU A 529 -8.97 -7.92 20.38
N GLN A 530 -9.92 -8.87 20.40
CA GLN A 530 -10.45 -9.48 21.63
C GLN A 530 -9.39 -10.23 22.45
N TYR A 531 -8.30 -10.70 21.82
CA TYR A 531 -7.18 -11.37 22.50
C TYR A 531 -6.18 -10.33 23.02
N PRO A 532 -5.93 -10.23 24.34
CA PRO A 532 -5.09 -9.17 24.91
C PRO A 532 -3.68 -9.05 24.31
N HIS A 533 -3.06 -10.18 23.95
CA HIS A 533 -1.73 -10.23 23.35
C HIS A 533 -1.70 -9.75 21.88
N TYR A 534 -2.83 -9.70 21.17
CA TYR A 534 -2.87 -9.11 19.84
C TYR A 534 -2.86 -7.58 19.96
N GLN A 535 -1.97 -6.93 19.24
CA GLN A 535 -1.75 -5.48 19.31
C GLN A 535 -1.89 -4.81 17.94
N GLY A 536 -2.55 -5.49 16.99
CA GLY A 536 -2.81 -4.97 15.65
C GLY A 536 -1.61 -5.13 14.72
N GLY A 537 -1.47 -4.21 13.77
CA GLY A 537 -0.42 -4.27 12.76
C GLY A 537 -0.49 -3.14 11.74
N PHE A 538 0.33 -3.26 10.69
CA PHE A 538 0.49 -2.26 9.64
C PHE A 538 0.09 -2.84 8.29
N ILE A 539 -0.88 -2.21 7.62
CA ILE A 539 -1.31 -2.60 6.27
C ILE A 539 -0.14 -2.42 5.28
N TRP A 540 0.05 -3.35 4.35
CA TRP A 540 0.97 -3.16 3.21
C TRP A 540 0.17 -2.79 1.95
N ASP A 541 0.32 -1.61 1.35
CA ASP A 541 1.05 -0.44 1.83
C ASP A 541 0.19 0.83 1.67
N TYR A 542 0.76 2.00 1.96
CA TYR A 542 0.04 3.26 1.84
C TYR A 542 -0.16 3.69 0.38
N ILE A 543 0.81 3.56 -0.53
CA ILE A 543 0.79 4.25 -1.84
C ILE A 543 1.43 3.47 -3.00
N ASP A 544 0.70 3.37 -4.13
CA ASP A 544 1.22 2.76 -5.35
C ASP A 544 2.53 3.43 -5.82
N GLN A 545 3.59 2.63 -5.90
CA GLN A 545 4.84 3.05 -6.53
C GLN A 545 4.71 2.89 -8.05
N ALA A 546 4.39 3.97 -8.76
CA ALA A 546 4.39 4.02 -10.23
C ALA A 546 4.95 5.36 -10.72
N ILE A 547 5.78 5.34 -11.76
CA ILE A 547 6.48 6.52 -12.28
C ILE A 547 5.76 7.11 -13.50
N SER A 548 5.49 8.41 -13.42
CA SER A 548 4.94 9.22 -14.50
C SER A 548 5.99 9.38 -15.61
N HIS A 549 5.73 8.85 -16.80
CA HIS A 549 6.63 8.94 -17.95
C HIS A 549 5.85 9.18 -19.25
N ALA A 550 6.54 9.44 -20.36
CA ALA A 550 5.93 9.57 -21.68
C ALA A 550 6.01 8.24 -22.44
N ASN A 551 4.87 7.70 -22.89
CA ASN A 551 4.83 6.48 -23.69
C ASN A 551 5.26 6.71 -25.16
N GLU A 552 5.23 5.66 -25.99
CA GLU A 552 5.60 5.75 -27.43
C GLU A 552 4.77 6.78 -28.23
N GLU A 553 3.53 7.07 -27.81
CA GLU A 553 2.67 8.07 -28.43
C GLU A 553 2.90 9.50 -27.89
N GLY A 554 3.79 9.66 -26.90
CA GLY A 554 4.07 10.93 -26.23
C GLY A 554 3.03 11.34 -25.18
N GLN A 555 2.16 10.43 -24.76
CA GLN A 555 1.18 10.67 -23.70
C GLN A 555 1.85 10.46 -22.33
N THR A 556 1.49 11.28 -21.33
CA THR A 556 1.97 11.08 -19.95
C THR A 556 1.13 10.01 -19.27
N VAL A 557 1.78 8.91 -18.85
CA VAL A 557 1.16 7.71 -18.28
C VAL A 557 1.94 7.24 -17.04
N LEU A 558 1.37 6.32 -16.27
CA LEU A 558 2.03 5.70 -15.11
C LEU A 558 2.63 4.36 -15.50
N GLY A 559 3.94 4.20 -15.31
CA GLY A 559 4.67 2.96 -15.57
C GLY A 559 5.15 2.26 -14.29
N TYR A 560 5.25 0.95 -14.36
CA TYR A 560 5.79 0.02 -13.36
C TYR A 560 6.94 -0.80 -13.96
N GLY A 561 7.39 -1.88 -13.31
CA GLY A 561 8.53 -2.66 -13.82
C GLY A 561 8.27 -3.28 -15.19
N GLY A 562 9.24 -3.13 -16.10
CA GLY A 562 9.14 -3.56 -17.49
C GLY A 562 8.78 -2.44 -18.47
N ASP A 563 8.27 -1.31 -17.99
CA ASP A 563 7.93 -0.14 -18.84
C ASP A 563 9.16 0.73 -19.16
N PHE A 564 10.33 0.40 -18.60
CA PHE A 564 11.56 1.20 -18.71
C PHE A 564 12.71 0.42 -19.38
N ASP A 565 12.38 -0.59 -20.20
CA ASP A 565 13.31 -1.60 -20.75
C ASP A 565 14.11 -2.35 -19.67
N ASP A 566 13.62 -2.35 -18.42
CA ASP A 566 14.34 -2.82 -17.24
C ASP A 566 14.14 -4.32 -17.00
N HIS A 567 15.24 -5.06 -16.89
CA HIS A 567 15.26 -6.50 -16.66
C HIS A 567 16.40 -6.88 -15.70
N PRO A 568 16.21 -7.83 -14.75
CA PRO A 568 14.93 -8.44 -14.37
C PRO A 568 13.95 -7.40 -13.79
N ASN A 569 12.65 -7.67 -13.78
CA ASN A 569 11.65 -6.81 -13.13
C ASN A 569 10.50 -7.65 -12.56
N ASN A 570 9.65 -7.02 -11.74
CA ASN A 570 8.51 -7.65 -11.08
C ASN A 570 7.14 -7.08 -11.53
N GLY A 571 7.05 -6.45 -12.70
CA GLY A 571 5.79 -5.95 -13.23
C GLY A 571 5.11 -4.91 -12.34
N ASN A 572 3.80 -5.05 -12.15
CA ASN A 572 2.96 -4.16 -11.34
C ASN A 572 2.97 -4.47 -9.82
N PHE A 573 3.89 -5.32 -9.34
CA PHE A 573 4.06 -5.63 -7.91
C PHE A 573 4.50 -4.41 -7.08
N SER A 574 4.88 -3.30 -7.73
CA SER A 574 5.09 -2.01 -7.06
C SER A 574 3.78 -1.27 -6.69
N GLY A 575 2.61 -1.82 -7.02
CA GLY A 575 1.28 -1.18 -6.95
C GLY A 575 0.40 -1.62 -5.79
N ASP A 576 0.89 -1.44 -4.56
CA ASP A 576 0.29 -1.99 -3.33
C ASP A 576 -0.52 -1.01 -2.48
N GLY A 577 -0.81 0.19 -2.99
CA GLY A 577 -1.25 1.30 -2.16
C GLY A 577 -2.73 1.31 -1.78
N LEU A 578 -3.03 1.65 -0.52
CA LEU A 578 -4.35 2.14 -0.12
C LEU A 578 -4.75 3.43 -0.87
N VAL A 579 -3.78 4.25 -1.30
CA VAL A 579 -3.98 5.38 -2.21
C VAL A 579 -3.26 5.13 -3.54
N PHE A 580 -3.84 5.63 -4.64
CA PHE A 580 -3.19 5.56 -5.95
C PHE A 580 -1.92 6.43 -5.98
N ALA A 581 -1.06 6.25 -6.99
CA ALA A 581 0.22 6.98 -7.11
C ALA A 581 0.09 8.53 -7.03
N ASN A 582 -1.09 9.06 -7.38
CA ASN A 582 -1.46 10.49 -7.26
C ASN A 582 -2.07 10.88 -5.90
N ARG A 583 -1.93 10.05 -4.86
CA ARG A 583 -2.43 10.23 -3.47
C ARG A 583 -3.95 10.23 -3.32
N ARG A 584 -4.73 9.98 -4.39
CA ARG A 584 -6.18 9.81 -4.27
C ARG A 584 -6.49 8.50 -3.53
N PRO A 585 -7.31 8.50 -2.46
CA PRO A 585 -7.73 7.27 -1.81
C PRO A 585 -8.45 6.32 -2.79
N SER A 586 -8.08 5.04 -2.73
CA SER A 586 -8.81 3.97 -3.40
C SER A 586 -10.07 3.59 -2.63
N ALA A 587 -10.95 2.80 -3.25
CA ALA A 587 -12.15 2.31 -2.59
C ALA A 587 -11.86 1.40 -1.37
N LYS A 588 -10.65 0.81 -1.27
CA LYS A 588 -10.17 0.04 -0.11
C LYS A 588 -10.23 0.88 1.18
N MET A 589 -9.98 2.19 1.07
CA MET A 589 -9.92 3.11 2.21
C MET A 589 -11.24 3.22 3.00
N GLN A 590 -12.40 2.99 2.38
CA GLN A 590 -13.69 3.02 3.11
C GLN A 590 -13.74 1.90 4.17
N GLU A 591 -13.21 0.72 3.83
CA GLU A 591 -13.17 -0.45 4.71
C GLU A 591 -12.22 -0.20 5.88
N VAL A 592 -11.00 0.26 5.57
CA VAL A 592 -9.98 0.63 6.57
C VAL A 592 -10.52 1.66 7.55
N LYS A 593 -11.15 2.73 7.05
CA LYS A 593 -11.74 3.78 7.88
C LYS A 593 -12.79 3.25 8.85
N ALA A 594 -13.70 2.39 8.41
CA ALA A 594 -14.75 1.84 9.26
C ALA A 594 -14.22 0.81 10.26
N LEU A 595 -13.28 -0.04 9.83
CA LEU A 595 -12.70 -1.09 10.67
C LEU A 595 -11.74 -0.57 11.74
N TYR A 596 -11.00 0.51 11.46
CA TYR A 596 -10.15 1.20 12.44
C TYR A 596 -10.89 2.27 13.27
N ALA A 597 -12.22 2.43 13.10
CA ALA A 597 -12.97 3.48 13.79
C ALA A 597 -12.91 3.33 15.34
N PRO A 598 -12.38 4.32 16.09
CA PRO A 598 -12.28 4.23 17.54
C PRO A 598 -13.63 4.43 18.25
N ILE A 599 -14.63 4.97 17.56
CA ILE A 599 -16.01 5.02 18.05
C ILE A 599 -16.82 3.95 17.30
N ARG A 600 -17.21 2.88 18.01
CA ARG A 600 -17.99 1.78 17.42
C ARG A 600 -19.47 2.00 17.69
N ILE A 601 -20.27 2.02 16.63
CA ILE A 601 -21.69 2.37 16.65
C ILE A 601 -22.49 1.18 16.12
N VAL A 602 -23.46 0.68 16.88
CA VAL A 602 -24.28 -0.49 16.52
C VAL A 602 -25.76 -0.18 16.79
N PRO A 603 -26.52 0.31 15.78
CA PRO A 603 -27.96 0.54 15.91
C PRO A 603 -28.75 -0.77 16.03
N ASP A 604 -29.87 -0.74 16.77
CA ASP A 604 -30.80 -1.87 16.91
C ASP A 604 -32.27 -1.39 16.94
N GLU A 605 -33.22 -2.32 17.11
CA GLU A 605 -34.67 -2.03 17.14
C GLU A 605 -35.12 -1.05 18.24
N GLN A 606 -34.28 -0.78 19.25
CA GLN A 606 -34.61 0.06 20.42
C GLN A 606 -33.78 1.34 20.50
N GLY A 607 -32.69 1.43 19.74
CA GLY A 607 -31.81 2.59 19.74
C GLY A 607 -30.46 2.29 19.14
N VAL A 608 -29.39 2.60 19.89
CA VAL A 608 -28.01 2.39 19.45
C VAL A 608 -27.07 2.09 20.63
N GLN A 609 -26.23 1.07 20.47
CA GLN A 609 -25.06 0.87 21.33
C GLN A 609 -23.88 1.66 20.78
N ILE A 610 -23.26 2.48 21.63
CA ILE A 610 -22.03 3.22 21.31
C ILE A 610 -20.94 2.77 22.29
N LEU A 611 -19.76 2.46 21.75
CA LEU A 611 -18.55 2.08 22.48
C LEU A 611 -17.41 3.02 22.08
N ASN A 612 -16.77 3.63 23.07
CA ASN A 612 -15.58 4.46 22.89
C ASN A 612 -14.32 3.61 23.09
N ASN A 613 -13.69 3.15 22.00
CA ASN A 613 -12.42 2.41 22.01
C ASN A 613 -11.18 3.31 22.06
N ASN A 614 -11.32 4.64 22.09
CA ASN A 614 -10.18 5.52 22.41
C ASN A 614 -9.57 5.15 23.77
N LEU A 615 -8.26 5.31 23.90
CA LEU A 615 -7.49 4.92 25.08
C LEU A 615 -7.45 6.05 26.12
N PHE A 616 -7.45 7.30 25.67
CA PHE A 616 -7.22 8.51 26.46
C PHE A 616 -8.36 9.52 26.39
N VAL A 617 -9.01 9.71 25.22
CA VAL A 617 -10.07 10.73 25.06
C VAL A 617 -11.49 10.22 25.31
N ASP A 618 -12.34 11.11 25.82
CA ASP A 618 -13.79 10.93 25.90
C ASP A 618 -14.49 11.27 24.56
N THR A 619 -15.83 11.18 24.53
CA THR A 619 -16.62 11.50 23.34
C THR A 619 -16.85 12.99 23.06
N SER A 620 -16.31 13.94 23.85
CA SER A 620 -16.55 15.38 23.68
C SER A 620 -15.94 15.98 22.41
N GLY A 621 -15.01 15.26 21.77
CA GLY A 621 -14.50 15.59 20.44
C GLY A 621 -15.52 15.38 19.31
N TYR A 622 -16.65 14.72 19.58
CA TYR A 622 -17.63 14.30 18.58
C TYR A 622 -19.04 14.84 18.84
N ARG A 623 -19.85 14.90 17.77
CA ARG A 623 -21.32 15.03 17.85
C ARG A 623 -21.95 13.82 17.17
N PHE A 624 -23.07 13.37 17.72
CA PHE A 624 -23.71 12.12 17.32
C PHE A 624 -25.06 12.42 16.71
N PHE A 625 -25.21 12.20 15.41
CA PHE A 625 -26.47 12.38 14.70
C PHE A 625 -27.10 11.03 14.40
N TYR A 626 -28.43 10.98 14.48
CA TYR A 626 -29.20 9.84 14.02
C TYR A 626 -30.19 10.26 12.95
N GLU A 627 -30.39 9.40 11.97
CA GLU A 627 -31.41 9.55 10.93
C GLU A 627 -32.05 8.21 10.62
N GLN A 628 -33.32 8.26 10.22
CA GLN A 628 -34.03 7.13 9.64
C GLN A 628 -34.57 7.55 8.28
N CYS A 629 -34.20 6.81 7.24
CA CYS A 629 -34.45 7.17 5.85
C CYS A 629 -35.16 6.06 5.07
N ILE A 630 -36.18 6.40 4.28
CA ILE A 630 -36.74 5.52 3.24
C ILE A 630 -36.17 6.02 1.90
N GLU A 631 -35.35 5.20 1.22
CA GLU A 631 -34.66 5.60 -0.02
C GLU A 631 -34.02 7.01 0.07
N ASN A 632 -33.20 7.24 1.10
CA ASN A 632 -32.58 8.53 1.49
C ASN A 632 -33.55 9.68 1.81
N THR A 633 -34.87 9.46 1.85
CA THR A 633 -35.83 10.46 2.34
C THR A 633 -35.93 10.36 3.86
N PRO A 634 -35.46 11.37 4.63
CA PRO A 634 -35.49 11.32 6.09
C PRO A 634 -36.92 11.38 6.62
N ILE A 635 -37.28 10.42 7.47
CA ILE A 635 -38.56 10.35 8.19
C ILE A 635 -38.41 10.65 9.69
N LEU A 636 -37.20 10.47 10.24
CA LEU A 636 -36.80 10.86 11.59
C LEU A 636 -35.34 11.34 11.53
N THR A 637 -35.02 12.42 12.23
CA THR A 637 -33.63 12.87 12.45
C THR A 637 -33.49 13.46 13.84
N GLY A 638 -32.27 13.46 14.37
CA GLY A 638 -31.94 14.13 15.63
C GLY A 638 -30.47 14.01 16.02
N GLU A 639 -30.18 14.44 17.24
CA GLU A 639 -28.84 14.42 17.85
C GLU A 639 -28.90 13.71 19.19
N LEU A 640 -27.87 12.92 19.51
CA LEU A 640 -27.69 12.24 20.80
C LEU A 640 -26.67 12.98 21.66
N GLU A 641 -27.03 13.23 22.93
CA GLU A 641 -26.07 13.63 23.96
C GLU A 641 -25.29 12.39 24.43
N VAL A 642 -24.07 12.21 23.92
CA VAL A 642 -23.18 11.07 24.23
C VAL A 642 -21.99 11.56 25.05
N ASP A 643 -21.97 11.14 26.32
CA ASP A 643 -20.90 11.36 27.28
C ASP A 643 -20.39 9.97 27.72
N LEU A 644 -19.23 9.58 27.21
CA LEU A 644 -18.54 8.30 27.46
C LEU A 644 -17.05 8.53 27.59
N ALA A 645 -16.46 8.11 28.71
CA ALA A 645 -15.02 8.12 28.88
C ALA A 645 -14.32 7.07 28.00
N ALA A 646 -13.00 7.17 27.87
CA ALA A 646 -12.18 6.22 27.12
C ALA A 646 -12.36 4.79 27.64
N GLY A 647 -12.77 3.87 26.77
CA GLY A 647 -13.10 2.46 27.07
C GLY A 647 -14.53 2.20 27.55
N GLU A 648 -15.40 3.21 27.68
CA GLU A 648 -16.79 3.03 28.11
C GLU A 648 -17.74 2.71 26.94
N TYR A 649 -18.85 2.03 27.26
CA TYR A 649 -19.96 1.81 26.32
C TYR A 649 -21.31 2.03 27.00
N LYS A 650 -22.30 2.39 26.20
CA LYS A 650 -23.68 2.59 26.64
C LYS A 650 -24.65 2.38 25.48
N HIS A 651 -25.87 1.96 25.80
CA HIS A 651 -27.00 1.96 24.86
C HIS A 651 -27.85 3.22 25.10
N PHE A 652 -28.27 3.84 24.00
CA PHE A 652 -29.07 5.05 23.97
C PHE A 652 -30.38 4.75 23.23
N ASP A 653 -31.51 4.94 23.91
CA ASP A 653 -32.84 4.73 23.33
C ASP A 653 -33.09 5.70 22.16
N ILE A 654 -33.60 5.19 21.04
CA ILE A 654 -34.12 6.00 19.93
C ILE A 654 -35.49 5.43 19.56
N ASP A 655 -36.52 6.27 19.61
CA ASP A 655 -37.88 5.91 19.20
C ASP A 655 -37.99 5.84 17.66
N TRP A 656 -37.39 4.80 17.06
CA TRP A 656 -37.45 4.55 15.62
C TRP A 656 -38.90 4.40 15.13
N ILE A 657 -39.19 4.96 13.95
CA ILE A 657 -40.52 4.89 13.33
C ILE A 657 -40.69 3.50 12.71
N MET A 658 -41.65 2.72 13.19
CA MET A 658 -42.01 1.45 12.55
C MET A 658 -42.65 1.70 11.17
N THR A 659 -41.95 1.32 10.11
CA THR A 659 -42.38 1.44 8.71
C THR A 659 -42.93 0.12 8.16
N GLU A 660 -43.87 0.20 7.22
CA GLU A 660 -44.21 -0.97 6.38
C GLU A 660 -43.12 -1.20 5.31
N GLU A 661 -42.66 -0.12 4.69
CA GLU A 661 -41.53 -0.09 3.75
C GLU A 661 -40.19 -0.25 4.48
N GLU A 662 -39.14 -0.59 3.74
CA GLU A 662 -37.78 -0.72 4.28
C GLU A 662 -37.17 0.66 4.54
N SER A 663 -36.66 0.88 5.75
CA SER A 663 -35.99 2.11 6.16
C SER A 663 -34.64 1.80 6.80
N VAL A 664 -33.65 2.65 6.53
CA VAL A 664 -32.28 2.54 7.06
C VAL A 664 -32.16 3.49 8.25
N CYS A 665 -31.71 2.96 9.38
CA CYS A 665 -31.47 3.71 10.62
C CYS A 665 -29.95 3.92 10.75
N THR A 666 -29.47 5.12 10.44
CA THR A 666 -28.06 5.51 10.53
C THR A 666 -27.80 6.25 11.83
N VAL A 667 -26.67 5.96 12.48
CA VAL A 667 -26.11 6.82 13.54
C VAL A 667 -24.64 7.12 13.21
N SER A 668 -24.26 8.39 13.23
CA SER A 668 -22.94 8.87 12.79
C SER A 668 -22.28 9.71 13.88
N ALA A 669 -20.98 9.47 14.12
CA ALA A 669 -20.15 10.36 14.92
C ALA A 669 -19.32 11.26 14.00
N VAL A 670 -19.54 12.57 14.10
CA VAL A 670 -18.83 13.60 13.34
C VAL A 670 -17.95 14.45 14.26
N LEU A 671 -16.89 15.06 13.73
CA LEU A 671 -16.06 15.99 14.51
C LEU A 671 -16.89 17.17 15.03
N ALA A 672 -16.77 17.48 16.32
CA ALA A 672 -17.49 18.59 16.96
C ALA A 672 -16.92 19.98 16.61
N LYS A 673 -15.66 20.03 16.16
CA LYS A 673 -14.88 21.23 15.85
C LYS A 673 -13.81 20.90 14.79
N ASP A 674 -13.22 21.92 14.20
CA ASP A 674 -12.06 21.74 13.32
C ASP A 674 -10.86 21.16 14.07
N THR A 675 -10.09 20.36 13.36
CA THR A 675 -8.86 19.67 13.77
C THR A 675 -7.81 19.81 12.66
N ALA A 676 -6.55 19.49 12.96
CA ALA A 676 -5.47 19.51 11.95
C ALA A 676 -5.70 18.55 10.76
N TYR A 677 -6.64 17.61 10.88
CA TYR A 677 -6.97 16.61 9.86
C TYR A 677 -8.45 16.63 9.43
N GLY A 678 -9.26 17.62 9.80
CA GLY A 678 -10.67 17.65 9.36
C GLY A 678 -11.52 18.71 10.02
N HIS A 679 -12.58 19.13 9.32
CA HIS A 679 -13.48 20.19 9.72
C HIS A 679 -14.61 19.67 10.63
N ALA A 680 -15.24 20.58 11.38
CA ALA A 680 -16.45 20.30 12.13
C ALA A 680 -17.54 19.74 11.19
N GLY A 681 -18.13 18.61 11.56
CA GLY A 681 -19.10 17.89 10.71
C GLY A 681 -18.51 16.76 9.86
N ASN A 682 -17.19 16.63 9.73
CA ASN A 682 -16.58 15.47 9.07
C ASN A 682 -16.93 14.19 9.84
N GLU A 683 -17.54 13.22 9.16
CA GLU A 683 -17.87 11.92 9.73
C GLU A 683 -16.62 11.07 9.95
N MET A 684 -16.40 10.62 11.18
CA MET A 684 -15.28 9.75 11.56
C MET A 684 -15.69 8.28 11.68
N SER A 685 -16.97 8.02 12.01
CA SER A 685 -17.54 6.67 12.08
C SER A 685 -19.06 6.72 11.92
N PHE A 686 -19.66 5.61 11.50
CA PHE A 686 -21.10 5.42 11.46
C PHE A 686 -21.46 3.98 11.83
N GLY A 687 -22.74 3.74 12.08
CA GLY A 687 -23.35 2.42 12.13
C GLY A 687 -24.75 2.47 11.51
N GLN A 688 -25.21 1.36 10.93
CA GLN A 688 -26.54 1.26 10.30
C GLN A 688 -27.29 0.00 10.73
N SER A 689 -28.62 0.10 10.77
CA SER A 689 -29.54 -1.04 10.84
C SER A 689 -30.76 -0.82 9.92
N ILE A 690 -31.62 -1.82 9.78
CA ILE A 690 -32.79 -1.78 8.87
C ILE A 690 -34.07 -2.09 9.64
N ILE A 691 -35.12 -1.29 9.41
CA ILE A 691 -36.47 -1.49 9.95
C ILE A 691 -37.49 -1.59 8.80
N GLY A 692 -38.49 -2.46 8.96
CA GLY A 692 -39.59 -2.64 7.99
C GLY A 692 -39.46 -3.91 7.12
N ARG A 693 -40.26 -4.01 6.05
CA ARG A 693 -40.27 -5.19 5.16
C ARG A 693 -40.31 -4.80 3.69
N THR A 694 -39.38 -5.34 2.89
CA THR A 694 -39.48 -5.31 1.42
C THR A 694 -40.36 -6.44 0.87
N ASP A 695 -41.68 -6.34 1.07
CA ASP A 695 -42.67 -7.15 0.35
C ASP A 695 -43.08 -6.44 -0.96
N TYR A 696 -42.48 -6.81 -2.09
CA TYR A 696 -42.83 -6.23 -3.40
C TYR A 696 -44.17 -6.80 -3.91
N TYR A 697 -45.21 -5.97 -3.88
CA TYR A 697 -46.50 -6.30 -4.48
C TYR A 697 -46.43 -6.14 -6.01
N ALA A 698 -46.27 -7.26 -6.71
CA ALA A 698 -46.46 -7.29 -8.16
C ALA A 698 -47.87 -6.78 -8.53
N SER A 699 -47.94 -5.84 -9.47
CA SER A 699 -49.21 -5.40 -10.04
C SER A 699 -49.95 -6.57 -10.68
N VAL A 700 -51.28 -6.56 -10.61
CA VAL A 700 -52.11 -7.54 -11.33
C VAL A 700 -51.87 -7.31 -12.84
N PRO A 701 -51.39 -8.30 -13.60
CA PRO A 701 -51.10 -8.09 -15.01
C PRO A 701 -52.36 -8.02 -15.85
N ASP A 702 -52.30 -7.16 -16.86
CA ASP A 702 -53.21 -7.15 -17.99
C ASP A 702 -52.74 -8.12 -19.11
N LEU A 703 -53.60 -8.32 -20.12
CA LEU A 703 -53.29 -9.13 -21.29
C LEU A 703 -52.17 -8.48 -22.14
N ILE A 704 -51.10 -9.23 -22.42
CA ILE A 704 -50.00 -8.75 -23.28
C ILE A 704 -50.27 -9.01 -24.76
N HIS A 705 -49.92 -8.07 -25.64
CA HIS A 705 -50.10 -8.24 -27.08
C HIS A 705 -48.90 -8.97 -27.70
N ARG A 706 -49.04 -10.28 -27.93
CA ARG A 706 -48.06 -11.10 -28.66
C ARG A 706 -48.20 -10.93 -30.17
N ILE A 707 -47.08 -10.71 -30.84
CA ILE A 707 -46.95 -10.60 -32.30
C ILE A 707 -46.11 -11.78 -32.80
N GLU A 708 -46.72 -12.68 -33.56
CA GLU A 708 -46.04 -13.85 -34.12
C GLU A 708 -45.35 -13.52 -35.45
N GLY A 709 -44.02 -13.67 -35.49
CA GLY A 709 -43.22 -13.67 -36.72
C GLY A 709 -42.71 -15.06 -37.07
N LYS A 710 -41.98 -15.18 -38.19
CA LYS A 710 -41.41 -16.47 -38.64
C LYS A 710 -40.19 -16.91 -37.83
N GLU A 711 -39.30 -15.95 -37.53
CA GLU A 711 -38.05 -16.18 -36.77
C GLU A 711 -38.08 -15.51 -35.39
N ASN A 712 -38.87 -14.44 -35.25
CA ASN A 712 -38.94 -13.60 -34.06
C ASN A 712 -40.36 -13.56 -33.48
N ILE A 713 -40.46 -13.38 -32.17
CA ILE A 713 -41.70 -13.23 -31.42
C ILE A 713 -41.65 -11.86 -30.73
N GLY A 714 -42.65 -11.01 -31.00
CA GLY A 714 -42.79 -9.69 -30.40
C GLY A 714 -43.80 -9.68 -29.26
N TYR A 715 -43.55 -8.81 -28.28
CA TYR A 715 -44.43 -8.55 -27.14
C TYR A 715 -44.56 -7.04 -26.97
N GLU A 716 -45.78 -6.52 -27.04
CA GLU A 716 -46.03 -5.07 -26.98
C GLU A 716 -47.05 -4.70 -25.89
N PHE A 717 -46.78 -3.60 -25.18
CA PHE A 717 -47.73 -2.95 -24.29
C PHE A 717 -47.45 -1.44 -24.25
N GLY A 718 -48.38 -0.62 -24.76
CA GLY A 718 -48.21 0.83 -24.80
C GLY A 718 -46.94 1.28 -25.55
N LEU A 719 -45.99 1.86 -24.81
CA LEU A 719 -44.69 2.31 -25.32
C LEU A 719 -43.60 1.22 -25.27
N PHE A 720 -43.84 0.13 -24.54
CA PHE A 720 -42.92 -1.00 -24.38
C PHE A 720 -43.07 -2.01 -25.52
N LYS A 721 -41.93 -2.47 -26.05
CA LYS A 721 -41.83 -3.53 -27.06
C LYS A 721 -40.60 -4.39 -26.78
N ALA A 722 -40.78 -5.69 -26.54
CA ALA A 722 -39.68 -6.66 -26.48
C ALA A 722 -39.77 -7.63 -27.65
N MET A 723 -38.63 -8.01 -28.23
CA MET A 723 -38.55 -8.99 -29.32
C MET A 723 -37.57 -10.09 -28.97
N PHE A 724 -37.99 -11.33 -29.19
CA PHE A 724 -37.24 -12.54 -28.89
C PHE A 724 -37.08 -13.39 -30.14
N ASN A 725 -36.04 -14.21 -30.18
CA ASN A 725 -35.90 -15.30 -31.13
C ASN A 725 -35.39 -16.57 -30.42
N LYS A 726 -34.97 -17.59 -31.15
CA LYS A 726 -34.43 -18.84 -30.58
C LYS A 726 -33.06 -18.70 -29.90
N GLN A 727 -32.47 -17.51 -29.89
CA GLN A 727 -31.15 -17.21 -29.32
C GLN A 727 -31.21 -16.26 -28.12
N GLY A 728 -32.31 -15.53 -27.91
CA GLY A 728 -32.53 -14.69 -26.73
C GLY A 728 -33.50 -13.53 -26.96
N LEU A 729 -33.48 -12.57 -26.04
CA LEU A 729 -34.06 -11.22 -26.19
C LEU A 729 -33.17 -10.42 -27.17
N VAL A 730 -33.68 -10.06 -28.35
CA VAL A 730 -32.90 -9.42 -29.42
C VAL A 730 -33.23 -7.94 -29.68
N SER A 731 -34.26 -7.41 -29.01
CA SER A 731 -34.57 -5.98 -28.97
C SER A 731 -35.43 -5.69 -27.75
N LEU A 732 -35.11 -4.62 -27.02
CA LEU A 732 -35.83 -4.15 -25.84
C LEU A 732 -36.05 -2.65 -25.99
N ARG A 733 -37.26 -2.26 -26.41
CA ARG A 733 -37.60 -0.89 -26.73
C ARG A 733 -38.63 -0.29 -25.79
N TYR A 734 -38.39 0.96 -25.44
CA TYR A 734 -39.35 1.81 -24.72
C TYR A 734 -39.38 3.19 -25.38
N ASP A 735 -40.60 3.70 -25.65
CA ASP A 735 -40.84 5.00 -26.30
C ASP A 735 -40.01 5.20 -27.58
N GLY A 736 -39.97 4.15 -28.40
CA GLY A 736 -39.27 4.13 -29.68
C GLY A 736 -37.74 4.05 -29.61
N ARG A 737 -37.11 4.04 -28.43
CA ARG A 737 -35.65 3.85 -28.27
C ARG A 737 -35.29 2.40 -27.97
N GLU A 738 -34.13 1.97 -28.45
CA GLU A 738 -33.51 0.68 -28.16
C GLU A 738 -32.63 0.80 -26.91
N TRP A 739 -32.73 -0.19 -26.01
CA TRP A 739 -31.99 -0.20 -24.74
C TRP A 739 -30.87 -1.23 -24.69
N ILE A 740 -30.87 -2.24 -25.58
CA ILE A 740 -29.80 -3.25 -25.66
C ILE A 740 -29.12 -3.20 -27.02
N GLN A 741 -27.79 -3.30 -27.05
CA GLN A 741 -27.03 -3.49 -28.30
C GLN A 741 -26.98 -4.96 -28.72
N SER A 742 -26.94 -5.87 -27.74
CA SER A 742 -26.92 -7.32 -27.97
C SER A 742 -27.81 -8.07 -26.97
N ALA A 743 -28.09 -9.34 -27.27
CA ALA A 743 -28.92 -10.18 -26.41
C ALA A 743 -28.20 -10.47 -25.08
N PRO A 744 -28.83 -10.21 -23.90
CA PRO A 744 -28.21 -10.47 -22.60
C PRO A 744 -27.82 -11.94 -22.44
N ARG A 745 -26.69 -12.20 -21.77
CA ARG A 745 -26.11 -13.56 -21.67
C ARG A 745 -25.71 -13.90 -20.24
N PRO A 746 -25.72 -15.18 -19.85
CA PRO A 746 -25.04 -15.65 -18.65
C PRO A 746 -23.55 -15.29 -18.69
N VAL A 747 -23.00 -14.83 -17.56
CA VAL A 747 -21.58 -14.55 -17.36
C VAL A 747 -21.11 -15.21 -16.06
N PHE A 748 -19.91 -15.80 -16.11
CA PHE A 748 -19.33 -16.61 -15.04
C PHE A 748 -17.92 -16.17 -14.64
N ALA A 749 -17.30 -15.27 -15.41
CA ALA A 749 -15.97 -14.72 -15.17
C ALA A 749 -15.99 -13.19 -15.14
N HIS A 750 -15.01 -12.64 -14.45
CA HIS A 750 -14.65 -11.22 -14.51
C HIS A 750 -13.19 -11.08 -15.00
N ALA A 751 -12.64 -9.86 -14.99
CA ALA A 751 -11.21 -9.66 -15.18
C ALA A 751 -10.49 -9.92 -13.85
N TYR A 752 -9.55 -10.85 -13.82
CA TYR A 752 -8.96 -11.32 -12.56
C TYR A 752 -8.19 -10.21 -11.84
N THR A 753 -8.33 -10.18 -10.52
CA THR A 753 -7.59 -9.32 -9.62
C THR A 753 -6.13 -9.77 -9.49
N ASP A 754 -5.26 -8.88 -9.02
CA ASP A 754 -3.86 -9.20 -8.66
C ASP A 754 -3.78 -10.39 -7.70
N ASN A 755 -4.59 -10.39 -6.64
CA ASN A 755 -4.69 -11.50 -5.68
C ASN A 755 -5.03 -12.83 -6.38
N GLU A 756 -6.05 -12.85 -7.25
CA GLU A 756 -6.47 -14.05 -7.98
C GLU A 756 -5.40 -14.61 -8.90
N ILE A 757 -4.59 -13.75 -9.52
CA ILE A 757 -3.42 -14.19 -10.30
C ILE A 757 -2.33 -14.70 -9.36
N GLY A 758 -2.11 -14.04 -8.22
CA GLY A 758 -1.14 -14.40 -7.19
C GLY A 758 -1.23 -15.85 -6.71
N TYR A 759 -2.43 -16.36 -6.45
CA TYR A 759 -2.65 -17.78 -6.09
C TYR A 759 -3.04 -18.69 -7.27
N GLY A 760 -2.96 -18.21 -8.52
CA GLY A 760 -3.22 -18.98 -9.73
C GLY A 760 -4.68 -19.36 -9.97
N PHE A 761 -5.62 -18.56 -9.43
CA PHE A 761 -7.06 -18.75 -9.65
C PHE A 761 -7.43 -18.60 -11.11
N ASP A 762 -6.87 -17.63 -11.81
CA ASP A 762 -7.08 -17.36 -13.24
C ASP A 762 -6.95 -18.64 -14.11
N GLN A 763 -5.90 -19.43 -13.84
CA GLN A 763 -5.65 -20.72 -14.46
C GLN A 763 -6.67 -21.76 -14.01
N ALA A 764 -6.93 -21.85 -12.70
CA ALA A 764 -7.86 -22.82 -12.12
C ALA A 764 -9.31 -22.61 -12.60
N SER A 765 -9.78 -21.36 -12.70
CA SER A 765 -11.11 -20.94 -13.12
C SER A 765 -11.24 -20.63 -14.62
N SER A 766 -10.16 -20.77 -15.40
CA SER A 766 -10.11 -20.52 -16.86
C SER A 766 -11.27 -21.12 -17.68
N TYR A 767 -11.87 -22.23 -17.21
CA TYR A 767 -13.11 -22.78 -17.74
C TYR A 767 -14.26 -21.76 -17.81
N TRP A 768 -14.44 -20.96 -16.75
CA TRP A 768 -15.51 -19.97 -16.63
C TRP A 768 -15.31 -18.76 -17.55
N TYR A 769 -14.06 -18.43 -17.89
CA TYR A 769 -13.74 -17.45 -18.93
C TYR A 769 -14.29 -17.92 -20.28
N GLY A 770 -13.92 -19.13 -20.69
CA GLY A 770 -14.46 -19.76 -21.91
C GLY A 770 -15.98 -19.93 -21.87
N ALA A 771 -16.55 -20.26 -20.71
CA ALA A 771 -18.00 -20.40 -20.54
C ALA A 771 -18.77 -19.08 -20.71
N SER A 772 -18.17 -17.96 -20.32
CA SER A 772 -18.73 -16.62 -20.48
C SER A 772 -18.76 -16.18 -21.95
N LEU A 773 -17.70 -16.49 -22.72
CA LEU A 773 -17.59 -16.10 -24.12
C LEU A 773 -18.31 -17.04 -25.11
N PHE A 774 -18.28 -18.36 -24.85
CA PHE A 774 -18.64 -19.39 -25.84
C PHE A 774 -19.87 -20.24 -25.46
N SER A 775 -20.70 -19.80 -24.51
CA SER A 775 -21.97 -20.46 -24.20
C SER A 775 -22.95 -20.42 -25.38
N LYS A 776 -23.78 -21.46 -25.50
CA LYS A 776 -24.70 -21.62 -26.66
C LYS A 776 -26.09 -22.09 -26.23
N VAL A 777 -27.13 -21.43 -26.74
CA VAL A 777 -28.52 -21.92 -26.62
C VAL A 777 -28.68 -23.24 -27.39
N THR A 778 -29.19 -24.25 -26.70
CA THR A 778 -29.45 -25.60 -27.24
C THR A 778 -30.93 -25.95 -27.32
N ASP A 779 -31.73 -25.38 -26.42
CA ASP A 779 -33.18 -25.58 -26.37
C ASP A 779 -33.89 -24.26 -26.03
N PHE A 780 -35.10 -24.10 -26.55
CA PHE A 780 -35.93 -22.92 -26.39
C PHE A 780 -37.40 -23.34 -26.27
N THR A 781 -38.06 -22.94 -25.18
CA THR A 781 -39.48 -23.20 -24.95
C THR A 781 -40.21 -21.91 -24.62
N GLU A 782 -41.33 -21.66 -25.30
CA GLU A 782 -42.30 -20.60 -25.00
C GLU A 782 -43.55 -21.22 -24.35
N THR A 783 -44.02 -20.63 -23.26
CA THR A 783 -45.26 -21.04 -22.56
C THR A 783 -46.10 -19.82 -22.16
N PHE A 784 -47.39 -20.04 -21.94
CA PHE A 784 -48.35 -19.03 -21.47
C PHE A 784 -49.08 -19.56 -20.24
N ASP A 785 -49.48 -18.66 -19.36
CA ASP A 785 -50.46 -18.99 -18.33
C ASP A 785 -51.86 -19.22 -18.93
N GLU A 786 -52.76 -19.82 -18.17
CA GLU A 786 -54.11 -20.16 -18.64
C GLU A 786 -54.96 -18.95 -19.09
N LYS A 787 -54.55 -17.72 -18.73
CA LYS A 787 -55.26 -16.48 -19.06
C LYS A 787 -54.56 -15.63 -20.14
N GLY A 788 -53.34 -15.98 -20.56
CA GLY A 788 -52.53 -15.18 -21.50
C GLY A 788 -52.00 -13.85 -20.93
N MET A 789 -51.97 -13.72 -19.61
CA MET A 789 -51.45 -12.57 -18.85
C MET A 789 -49.93 -12.61 -18.70
N TYR A 790 -49.34 -13.81 -18.73
CA TYR A 790 -47.90 -14.04 -18.64
C TYR A 790 -47.41 -14.88 -19.82
N ALA A 791 -46.29 -14.46 -20.40
CA ALA A 791 -45.50 -15.28 -21.32
C ALA A 791 -44.16 -15.64 -20.67
N THR A 792 -43.79 -16.91 -20.71
CA THR A 792 -42.51 -17.40 -20.17
C THR A 792 -41.68 -18.04 -21.27
N LEU A 793 -40.51 -17.46 -21.53
CA LEU A 793 -39.56 -17.88 -22.56
C LEU A 793 -38.29 -18.41 -21.89
N THR A 794 -38.06 -19.71 -22.02
CA THR A 794 -36.99 -20.44 -21.33
C THR A 794 -35.92 -20.87 -22.33
N TYR A 795 -34.67 -20.49 -22.06
CA TYR A 795 -33.49 -20.76 -22.88
C TYR A 795 -32.51 -21.65 -22.13
N ARG A 796 -32.21 -22.84 -22.67
CA ARG A 796 -31.19 -23.73 -22.10
C ARG A 796 -29.84 -23.49 -22.76
N TYR A 797 -28.88 -22.98 -21.99
CA TYR A 797 -27.50 -22.80 -22.42
C TYR A 797 -26.67 -24.05 -22.11
N GLN A 798 -26.00 -24.55 -23.13
CA GLN A 798 -24.87 -25.45 -22.99
C GLN A 798 -23.60 -24.61 -22.80
N LEU A 799 -22.82 -24.94 -21.78
CA LEU A 799 -21.49 -24.37 -21.56
C LEU A 799 -20.43 -25.20 -22.31
N PRO A 800 -19.22 -24.66 -22.54
CA PRO A 800 -18.09 -25.41 -23.09
C PRO A 800 -17.75 -26.67 -22.28
N TYR A 801 -16.93 -27.54 -22.86
CA TYR A 801 -16.62 -28.88 -22.33
C TYR A 801 -15.56 -28.81 -21.21
N PRO A 802 -15.74 -29.49 -20.05
CA PRO A 802 -15.36 -30.91 -20.02
C PRO A 802 -16.33 -31.91 -19.35
N ALA A 803 -17.66 -31.77 -19.49
CA ALA A 803 -18.60 -32.88 -19.25
C ALA A 803 -19.90 -32.76 -20.10
N PRO A 804 -20.38 -33.80 -20.81
CA PRO A 804 -21.38 -33.61 -21.89
C PRO A 804 -22.85 -33.68 -21.48
N SER A 805 -23.20 -33.82 -20.19
CA SER A 805 -24.59 -34.17 -19.80
C SER A 805 -25.17 -33.48 -18.56
N GLN A 806 -24.40 -32.68 -17.81
CA GLN A 806 -24.86 -32.10 -16.53
C GLN A 806 -24.52 -30.61 -16.33
N THR A 807 -23.58 -30.04 -17.08
CA THR A 807 -23.23 -28.61 -17.00
C THR A 807 -24.01 -27.77 -18.00
N GLY A 808 -24.82 -26.86 -17.48
CA GLY A 808 -25.63 -25.94 -18.25
C GLY A 808 -26.38 -25.00 -17.33
N CYS A 809 -26.82 -23.87 -17.87
CA CYS A 809 -27.70 -22.94 -17.16
C CYS A 809 -28.97 -22.69 -17.97
N THR A 810 -30.00 -22.23 -17.27
CA THR A 810 -31.32 -21.93 -17.83
C THR A 810 -31.63 -20.47 -17.57
N LEU A 811 -31.77 -19.67 -18.63
CA LEU A 811 -32.17 -18.27 -18.56
C LEU A 811 -33.65 -18.15 -18.96
N THR A 812 -34.47 -17.60 -18.07
CA THR A 812 -35.92 -17.50 -18.25
C THR A 812 -36.35 -16.04 -18.26
N TYR A 813 -37.10 -15.65 -19.28
CA TYR A 813 -37.75 -14.35 -19.36
C TYR A 813 -39.24 -14.52 -19.12
N SER A 814 -39.80 -13.80 -18.14
CA SER A 814 -41.24 -13.78 -17.82
C SER A 814 -41.80 -12.39 -18.12
N ILE A 815 -42.66 -12.26 -19.12
CA ILE A 815 -43.16 -10.99 -19.62
C ILE A 815 -44.61 -10.79 -19.16
N ALA A 816 -44.89 -9.63 -18.57
CA ALA A 816 -46.20 -9.26 -18.04
C ALA A 816 -46.53 -7.80 -18.40
N ALA A 817 -47.81 -7.50 -18.65
CA ALA A 817 -48.27 -6.11 -18.68
C ALA A 817 -48.17 -5.50 -17.26
N PRO A 818 -47.78 -4.21 -17.09
CA PRO A 818 -47.71 -3.16 -18.10
C PRO A 818 -46.35 -3.00 -18.82
N GLY A 819 -45.52 -4.04 -18.90
CA GLY A 819 -44.20 -3.99 -19.53
C GLY A 819 -43.05 -4.40 -18.59
N THR A 820 -43.33 -5.30 -17.66
CA THR A 820 -42.34 -5.87 -16.73
C THR A 820 -41.74 -7.14 -17.36
N ILE A 821 -40.41 -7.25 -17.31
CA ILE A 821 -39.69 -8.49 -17.66
C ILE A 821 -39.02 -9.03 -16.41
N GLY A 822 -39.48 -10.16 -15.89
CA GLY A 822 -38.68 -10.96 -14.96
C GLY A 822 -37.59 -11.70 -15.73
N VAL A 823 -36.35 -11.62 -15.26
CA VAL A 823 -35.19 -12.34 -15.81
C VAL A 823 -34.66 -13.24 -14.70
N ASP A 824 -34.56 -14.54 -14.96
CA ASP A 824 -34.21 -15.56 -13.96
C ASP A 824 -33.20 -16.56 -14.56
N LEU A 825 -31.94 -16.48 -14.09
CA LEU A 825 -30.85 -17.36 -14.48
C LEU A 825 -30.60 -18.39 -13.38
N LYS A 826 -30.65 -19.68 -13.74
CA LYS A 826 -30.40 -20.82 -12.85
C LYS A 826 -29.30 -21.72 -13.36
N MET A 827 -28.46 -22.22 -12.47
CA MET A 827 -27.47 -23.27 -12.75
C MET A 827 -27.55 -24.39 -11.73
N ASP A 828 -27.59 -25.62 -12.23
CA ASP A 828 -27.56 -26.82 -11.41
C ASP A 828 -26.17 -27.05 -10.80
N PRO A 829 -26.07 -27.65 -9.59
CA PRO A 829 -24.79 -27.92 -8.94
C PRO A 829 -23.82 -28.74 -9.81
N CYS A 830 -22.59 -28.26 -9.98
CA CYS A 830 -21.51 -29.02 -10.63
C CYS A 830 -20.27 -29.14 -9.73
N ARG A 831 -20.17 -30.26 -9.02
CA ARG A 831 -19.05 -30.57 -8.10
C ARG A 831 -17.73 -30.95 -8.78
N MET A 832 -17.68 -30.93 -10.11
CA MET A 832 -16.50 -31.28 -10.91
C MET A 832 -15.80 -30.05 -11.52
N LEU A 833 -16.33 -28.86 -11.27
CA LEU A 833 -15.80 -27.59 -11.76
C LEU A 833 -15.20 -26.79 -10.60
N PRO A 834 -14.22 -25.91 -10.90
CA PRO A 834 -13.70 -24.93 -9.95
C PRO A 834 -14.78 -23.94 -9.53
N ASP A 835 -14.51 -23.20 -8.46
CA ASP A 835 -15.36 -22.12 -7.98
C ASP A 835 -15.49 -21.00 -9.02
N LEU A 836 -16.56 -20.22 -8.92
CA LEU A 836 -16.88 -19.17 -9.89
C LEU A 836 -16.31 -17.81 -9.44
N PRO A 837 -15.66 -17.05 -10.34
CA PRO A 837 -15.37 -15.63 -10.08
C PRO A 837 -16.67 -14.82 -9.86
N VAL A 838 -17.71 -15.09 -10.65
CA VAL A 838 -19.02 -14.42 -10.58
C VAL A 838 -20.15 -15.34 -11.06
N PHE A 839 -21.39 -15.11 -10.63
CA PHE A 839 -22.56 -15.72 -11.27
C PHE A 839 -23.60 -14.66 -11.62
N GLY A 840 -23.73 -14.31 -12.91
CA GLY A 840 -24.59 -13.21 -13.32
C GLY A 840 -25.07 -13.22 -14.77
N ILE A 841 -25.67 -12.11 -15.17
CA ILE A 841 -26.17 -11.82 -16.50
C ILE A 841 -25.53 -10.51 -16.97
N GLN A 842 -24.87 -10.55 -18.13
CA GLN A 842 -24.31 -9.37 -18.78
C GLN A 842 -25.35 -8.74 -19.71
N PHE A 843 -25.58 -7.44 -19.54
CA PHE A 843 -26.29 -6.57 -20.46
C PHE A 843 -25.29 -5.64 -21.15
N GLU A 844 -25.55 -5.32 -22.41
CA GLU A 844 -24.77 -4.39 -23.22
C GLU A 844 -25.72 -3.28 -23.70
N LEU A 845 -25.59 -2.09 -23.15
CA LEU A 845 -26.46 -0.94 -23.40
C LEU A 845 -25.79 0.05 -24.36
N PRO A 846 -26.53 0.95 -25.03
CA PRO A 846 -25.95 2.08 -25.75
C PRO A 846 -24.95 2.85 -24.87
N LYS A 847 -23.75 3.16 -25.37
CA LYS A 847 -22.65 3.80 -24.61
C LYS A 847 -22.95 5.15 -23.95
N ASN A 848 -24.09 5.73 -24.27
CA ASN A 848 -24.62 6.96 -23.70
C ASN A 848 -25.73 6.68 -22.67
N CYS A 849 -25.84 5.44 -22.20
CA CYS A 849 -26.60 5.01 -21.03
C CYS A 849 -25.60 4.65 -19.92
N ASP A 850 -24.72 5.60 -19.62
CA ASP A 850 -23.56 5.53 -18.74
C ASP A 850 -23.86 6.00 -17.31
N ARG A 851 -24.79 6.94 -17.13
CA ARG A 851 -25.25 7.43 -15.82
C ARG A 851 -26.28 6.50 -15.18
N PHE A 852 -26.15 6.28 -13.88
CA PHE A 852 -27.04 5.41 -13.12
C PHE A 852 -27.25 5.85 -11.66
N ILE A 853 -28.31 5.30 -11.05
CA ILE A 853 -28.66 5.48 -9.64
C ILE A 853 -29.02 4.11 -9.06
N TYR A 854 -28.66 3.82 -7.82
CA TYR A 854 -28.99 2.54 -7.18
C TYR A 854 -29.35 2.72 -5.71
N TYR A 855 -30.11 1.77 -5.15
CA TYR A 855 -30.31 1.62 -3.72
C TYR A 855 -29.62 0.32 -3.25
N GLY A 856 -28.53 0.45 -2.51
CA GLY A 856 -27.63 -0.64 -2.09
C GLY A 856 -26.39 -0.10 -1.36
N ASN A 857 -25.32 -0.88 -1.27
CA ASN A 857 -24.10 -0.49 -0.57
C ASN A 857 -23.18 0.42 -1.43
N GLY A 858 -22.77 1.57 -0.90
CA GLY A 858 -21.96 2.57 -1.60
C GLY A 858 -21.43 3.71 -0.69
N PRO A 859 -20.87 4.80 -1.24
CA PRO A 859 -20.73 5.12 -2.66
C PRO A 859 -19.46 4.56 -3.33
N GLN A 860 -18.52 3.94 -2.61
CA GLN A 860 -17.32 3.31 -3.20
C GLN A 860 -17.50 1.78 -3.39
N GLU A 861 -16.77 1.18 -4.32
CA GLU A 861 -16.94 -0.23 -4.70
C GLU A 861 -16.70 -1.21 -3.54
N ASN A 862 -17.52 -2.25 -3.47
CA ASN A 862 -17.59 -3.18 -2.35
C ASN A 862 -17.89 -4.61 -2.81
N TYR A 863 -17.46 -5.59 -2.00
CA TYR A 863 -17.48 -7.02 -2.30
C TYR A 863 -17.90 -7.81 -1.06
N THR A 864 -18.21 -9.11 -1.20
CA THR A 864 -18.71 -9.97 -0.10
C THR A 864 -17.87 -9.85 1.18
N ASP A 865 -16.55 -9.76 1.04
CA ASP A 865 -15.55 -9.71 2.10
C ASP A 865 -14.98 -8.30 2.38
N ARG A 866 -15.44 -7.27 1.66
CA ARG A 866 -15.01 -5.87 1.79
C ARG A 866 -16.21 -4.92 1.63
N GLN A 867 -16.98 -4.76 2.70
CA GLN A 867 -18.23 -3.98 2.71
C GLN A 867 -18.62 -3.38 4.07
N GLU A 868 -17.86 -3.62 5.16
CA GLU A 868 -18.14 -3.05 6.49
C GLU A 868 -18.09 -1.51 6.48
N GLY A 869 -17.31 -0.91 5.56
CA GLY A 869 -17.24 0.53 5.35
C GLY A 869 -18.23 1.11 4.34
N ALA A 870 -19.03 0.29 3.67
CA ALA A 870 -20.01 0.74 2.69
C ALA A 870 -21.34 1.09 3.38
N LYS A 871 -21.89 2.28 3.09
CA LYS A 871 -23.22 2.68 3.58
C LYS A 871 -24.31 2.09 2.70
N LEU A 872 -25.36 1.57 3.32
CA LEU A 872 -26.61 1.31 2.63
C LEU A 872 -27.36 2.63 2.41
N GLY A 873 -27.65 2.95 1.15
CA GLY A 873 -28.34 4.18 0.76
C GLY A 873 -28.59 4.27 -0.74
N VAL A 874 -29.20 5.37 -1.16
CA VAL A 874 -29.38 5.72 -2.58
C VAL A 874 -28.18 6.53 -3.06
N PHE A 875 -27.53 6.07 -4.12
CA PHE A 875 -26.34 6.73 -4.69
C PHE A 875 -26.46 6.87 -6.20
N SER A 876 -25.77 7.86 -6.77
CA SER A 876 -25.65 8.07 -8.21
C SER A 876 -24.18 7.99 -8.65
N SER A 877 -23.94 7.53 -9.87
CA SER A 877 -22.60 7.47 -10.46
C SER A 877 -22.68 7.39 -12.00
N SER A 878 -21.54 7.20 -12.66
CA SER A 878 -21.43 6.88 -14.07
C SER A 878 -20.41 5.76 -14.30
N SER A 879 -20.52 5.05 -15.43
CA SER A 879 -19.61 3.96 -15.74
C SER A 879 -18.13 4.33 -15.76
N HIS A 880 -17.81 5.60 -16.03
CA HIS A 880 -16.44 6.10 -16.03
C HIS A 880 -15.91 6.45 -14.63
N VAL A 881 -16.79 6.73 -13.66
CA VAL A 881 -16.42 7.01 -12.26
C VAL A 881 -16.27 5.72 -11.46
N ASP A 882 -17.05 4.69 -11.78
CA ASP A 882 -16.98 3.37 -11.13
C ASP A 882 -15.81 2.49 -11.65
N LEU A 883 -15.16 2.88 -12.75
CA LEU A 883 -13.91 2.29 -13.24
C LEU A 883 -12.74 2.83 -12.38
N GLN A 884 -12.28 2.08 -11.39
CA GLN A 884 -11.10 2.47 -10.62
C GLN A 884 -9.82 2.34 -11.47
N PRO A 885 -8.91 3.33 -11.43
CA PRO A 885 -7.67 3.35 -12.20
C PRO A 885 -6.56 2.55 -11.51
N TYR A 886 -6.81 1.27 -11.22
CA TYR A 886 -5.77 0.33 -10.78
C TYR A 886 -4.68 0.22 -11.87
N LEU A 887 -3.39 0.17 -11.51
CA LEU A 887 -2.27 0.21 -12.47
C LEU A 887 -2.46 -0.78 -13.63
N ARG A 888 -2.74 -2.04 -13.31
CA ARG A 888 -3.32 -3.01 -14.26
C ARG A 888 -4.85 -2.96 -14.17
N PRO A 889 -5.57 -2.76 -15.29
CA PRO A 889 -7.01 -2.92 -15.34
C PRO A 889 -7.47 -4.32 -14.90
N GLN A 890 -8.55 -4.35 -14.11
CA GLN A 890 -9.09 -5.58 -13.50
C GLN A 890 -10.56 -5.38 -13.08
N GLU A 891 -11.19 -6.36 -12.44
CA GLU A 891 -12.56 -6.21 -11.93
C GLU A 891 -12.66 -5.05 -10.93
N THR A 892 -13.68 -4.21 -11.12
CA THR A 892 -13.91 -2.95 -10.40
C THR A 892 -15.39 -2.56 -10.48
N GLY A 893 -15.83 -1.65 -9.60
CA GLY A 893 -17.15 -1.04 -9.65
C GLY A 893 -18.29 -1.94 -9.18
N ASN A 894 -18.00 -3.03 -8.47
CA ASN A 894 -19.04 -3.88 -7.88
C ASN A 894 -19.76 -3.18 -6.72
N ARG A 895 -21.06 -3.45 -6.62
CA ARG A 895 -21.99 -2.95 -5.63
C ARG A 895 -22.73 -4.13 -5.03
N THR A 896 -22.76 -4.23 -3.70
CA THR A 896 -23.48 -5.28 -2.97
C THR A 896 -24.84 -4.82 -2.44
N ASP A 897 -25.65 -5.80 -2.04
CA ASP A 897 -26.95 -5.61 -1.38
C ASP A 897 -27.94 -4.69 -2.15
N LEU A 898 -28.01 -4.79 -3.48
CA LEU A 898 -28.90 -3.93 -4.28
C LEU A 898 -30.37 -4.33 -4.17
N ARG A 899 -31.20 -3.32 -3.92
CA ARG A 899 -32.66 -3.37 -4.05
C ARG A 899 -33.06 -3.07 -5.48
N TRP A 900 -32.43 -2.07 -6.09
CA TRP A 900 -32.64 -1.69 -7.48
C TRP A 900 -31.46 -0.89 -8.05
N LEU A 901 -31.36 -0.88 -9.38
CA LEU A 901 -30.40 -0.11 -10.19
C LEU A 901 -31.16 0.51 -11.36
N GLU A 902 -31.02 1.81 -11.56
CA GLU A 902 -31.66 2.62 -12.61
C GLU A 902 -30.63 3.13 -13.59
N MET A 903 -30.74 2.72 -14.86
CA MET A 903 -29.92 3.21 -15.97
C MET A 903 -30.65 4.34 -16.71
N PHE A 904 -29.98 5.46 -16.95
CA PHE A 904 -30.56 6.61 -17.63
C PHE A 904 -29.98 6.79 -19.04
N ASN A 905 -30.83 7.14 -19.99
CA ASN A 905 -30.38 7.56 -21.33
C ASN A 905 -30.41 9.09 -21.49
N PRO A 906 -29.84 9.69 -22.57
CA PRO A 906 -29.70 11.15 -22.68
C PRO A 906 -31.01 11.94 -22.92
N LYS A 907 -32.17 11.32 -22.72
CA LYS A 907 -33.47 12.00 -22.63
C LYS A 907 -34.07 11.94 -21.22
N GLY A 908 -33.33 11.45 -20.23
CA GLY A 908 -33.84 11.21 -18.88
C GLY A 908 -34.92 10.12 -18.81
N GLN A 909 -34.96 9.20 -19.77
CA GLN A 909 -35.75 7.97 -19.62
C GLN A 909 -34.95 6.98 -18.77
N CYS A 910 -35.64 6.15 -17.99
CA CYS A 910 -35.04 5.20 -17.06
C CYS A 910 -35.38 3.74 -17.44
N MET A 911 -34.40 2.85 -17.28
CA MET A 911 -34.59 1.40 -17.22
C MET A 911 -34.14 0.91 -15.84
N ARG A 912 -35.07 0.39 -15.03
CA ARG A 912 -34.81 -0.07 -13.66
C ARG A 912 -34.70 -1.60 -13.60
N PHE A 913 -33.59 -2.11 -13.08
CA PHE A 913 -33.44 -3.46 -12.53
C PHE A 913 -33.89 -3.47 -11.06
N SER A 914 -34.57 -4.52 -10.59
CA SER A 914 -35.04 -4.62 -9.20
C SER A 914 -34.97 -6.04 -8.64
N LYS A 915 -34.75 -6.15 -7.33
CA LYS A 915 -34.57 -7.41 -6.60
C LYS A 915 -35.79 -8.33 -6.68
N VAL A 916 -35.57 -9.65 -6.73
CA VAL A 916 -36.62 -10.67 -6.64
C VAL A 916 -36.40 -11.51 -5.38
N GLY A 917 -37.08 -11.13 -4.29
CA GLY A 917 -37.00 -11.79 -2.99
C GLY A 917 -35.72 -11.47 -2.21
N LYS A 918 -34.54 -11.73 -2.79
CA LYS A 918 -33.24 -11.36 -2.22
C LYS A 918 -32.60 -10.21 -3.00
N PRO A 919 -31.83 -9.33 -2.34
CA PRO A 919 -30.92 -8.37 -2.98
C PRO A 919 -29.95 -9.04 -3.96
N PHE A 920 -29.38 -8.25 -4.85
CA PHE A 920 -28.45 -8.69 -5.89
C PHE A 920 -27.17 -7.83 -5.89
N GLU A 921 -26.17 -8.22 -6.69
CA GLU A 921 -24.97 -7.42 -6.91
C GLU A 921 -24.93 -6.88 -8.34
N ALA A 922 -24.27 -5.74 -8.56
CA ALA A 922 -24.13 -5.19 -9.90
C ALA A 922 -22.87 -4.35 -10.08
N SER A 923 -22.36 -4.32 -11.31
CA SER A 923 -21.37 -3.34 -11.78
C SER A 923 -21.81 -2.72 -13.10
N VAL A 924 -21.38 -1.48 -13.34
CA VAL A 924 -21.73 -0.68 -14.51
C VAL A 924 -20.44 -0.06 -15.05
N LEU A 925 -19.91 -0.60 -16.15
CA LEU A 925 -18.57 -0.27 -16.65
C LEU A 925 -18.59 0.15 -18.13
N PRO A 926 -17.60 0.92 -18.62
CA PRO A 926 -17.51 1.32 -20.03
C PRO A 926 -16.84 0.24 -20.90
N TYR A 927 -16.39 -0.85 -20.27
CA TYR A 927 -15.60 -1.93 -20.85
C TYR A 927 -16.18 -3.29 -20.47
N SER A 928 -16.01 -4.29 -21.33
CA SER A 928 -16.28 -5.68 -21.00
C SER A 928 -15.19 -6.24 -20.09
N PHE A 929 -15.49 -7.28 -19.31
CA PHE A 929 -14.48 -7.99 -18.53
C PHE A 929 -13.33 -8.51 -19.41
N ASP A 930 -13.62 -8.94 -20.63
CA ASP A 930 -12.63 -9.37 -21.63
C ASP A 930 -11.72 -8.22 -22.09
N ALA A 931 -12.21 -6.98 -22.15
CA ALA A 931 -11.37 -5.82 -22.48
C ALA A 931 -10.45 -5.45 -21.30
N LEU A 932 -10.98 -5.47 -20.07
CA LEU A 932 -10.18 -5.23 -18.85
C LEU A 932 -9.11 -6.31 -18.67
N GLN A 933 -9.43 -7.58 -18.90
CA GLN A 933 -8.49 -8.71 -18.75
C GLN A 933 -7.28 -8.65 -19.70
N ASN A 934 -7.45 -8.05 -20.88
CA ASN A 934 -6.41 -8.03 -21.93
C ASN A 934 -5.62 -6.69 -21.96
N ALA A 935 -5.90 -5.76 -21.05
CA ALA A 935 -5.16 -4.52 -20.91
C ALA A 935 -4.09 -4.66 -19.82
N ALA A 936 -2.86 -4.23 -20.11
CA ALA A 936 -1.78 -4.14 -19.14
C ALA A 936 -1.80 -2.77 -18.42
N HIS A 937 -2.17 -1.72 -19.15
CA HIS A 937 -2.22 -0.34 -18.66
C HIS A 937 -3.59 0.31 -18.93
N GLN A 938 -3.83 1.49 -18.34
CA GLN A 938 -5.12 2.19 -18.49
C GLN A 938 -5.35 2.68 -19.91
N GLU A 939 -4.30 3.10 -20.61
CA GLU A 939 -4.31 3.59 -21.99
C GLU A 939 -4.59 2.49 -23.05
N ASP A 940 -4.36 1.21 -22.73
CA ASP A 940 -4.77 0.08 -23.57
C ASP A 940 -6.29 0.01 -23.75
N LEU A 941 -7.05 0.59 -22.80
CA LEU A 941 -8.51 0.66 -22.83
C LEU A 941 -9.00 1.71 -23.84
N GLY A 942 -8.81 1.43 -25.12
CA GLY A 942 -9.27 2.28 -26.24
C GLY A 942 -10.77 2.62 -26.22
N PRO A 943 -11.28 3.48 -27.12
CA PRO A 943 -12.58 4.13 -26.95
C PRO A 943 -13.79 3.19 -26.70
N SER A 944 -14.52 3.44 -25.61
CA SER A 944 -15.71 2.67 -25.23
C SER A 944 -16.79 2.62 -26.33
N ARG A 945 -17.38 1.43 -26.47
CA ARG A 945 -18.35 1.07 -27.52
C ARG A 945 -19.78 0.89 -27.00
N ALA A 946 -19.93 0.52 -25.73
CA ALA A 946 -21.18 0.21 -25.05
C ALA A 946 -21.03 0.44 -23.55
N THR A 947 -22.15 0.54 -22.82
CA THR A 947 -22.14 0.46 -21.35
C THR A 947 -22.47 -0.96 -20.94
N PHE A 948 -21.59 -1.59 -20.16
CA PHE A 948 -21.70 -2.96 -19.71
C PHE A 948 -22.31 -2.99 -18.31
N VAL A 949 -23.55 -3.47 -18.19
CA VAL A 949 -24.24 -3.64 -16.90
C VAL A 949 -24.27 -5.12 -16.55
N ARG A 950 -23.58 -5.51 -15.47
CA ARG A 950 -23.61 -6.88 -14.95
C ARG A 950 -24.62 -6.94 -13.80
N ILE A 951 -25.52 -7.91 -13.82
CA ILE A 951 -26.43 -8.22 -12.71
C ILE A 951 -26.09 -9.62 -12.19
N ALA A 952 -25.54 -9.72 -10.98
CA ALA A 952 -25.02 -10.95 -10.39
C ALA A 952 -25.81 -11.36 -9.13
N SER A 953 -25.81 -12.66 -8.80
CA SER A 953 -26.24 -13.10 -7.46
C SER A 953 -25.20 -12.79 -6.41
N GLN A 954 -23.93 -12.83 -6.81
CA GLN A 954 -22.76 -12.66 -5.96
C GLN A 954 -21.51 -12.51 -6.84
N HIS A 955 -20.53 -11.72 -6.39
CA HIS A 955 -19.12 -11.82 -6.77
C HIS A 955 -18.34 -12.60 -5.71
N MET A 956 -17.27 -13.30 -6.12
CA MET A 956 -16.30 -13.81 -5.15
C MET A 956 -15.69 -12.66 -4.34
N GLY A 957 -15.31 -12.93 -3.09
CA GLY A 957 -14.50 -12.00 -2.32
C GLY A 957 -13.20 -11.62 -3.03
N VAL A 958 -12.62 -10.46 -2.72
CA VAL A 958 -11.37 -10.00 -3.32
C VAL A 958 -10.12 -10.57 -2.64
N GLY A 959 -10.24 -11.03 -1.39
CA GLY A 959 -9.11 -11.53 -0.62
C GLY A 959 -8.05 -10.44 -0.35
N GLY A 960 -6.80 -10.87 -0.14
CA GLY A 960 -5.69 -9.96 0.14
C GLY A 960 -4.96 -10.22 1.45
N VAL A 961 -4.90 -11.46 1.94
CA VAL A 961 -3.95 -11.81 3.01
C VAL A 961 -2.52 -11.59 2.50
N ASP A 962 -2.23 -12.13 1.32
CA ASP A 962 -1.09 -11.84 0.45
C ASP A 962 -1.57 -11.81 -1.02
N SER A 963 -0.67 -11.50 -1.96
CA SER A 963 -0.96 -11.54 -3.41
C SER A 963 -0.03 -12.51 -4.17
N TRP A 964 0.38 -13.63 -3.54
CA TRP A 964 1.29 -14.62 -4.12
C TRP A 964 1.06 -16.08 -3.67
N GLY A 965 -0.01 -16.35 -2.92
CA GLY A 965 -0.39 -17.72 -2.55
C GLY A 965 -1.66 -17.87 -1.72
N ALA A 966 -2.10 -16.83 -0.99
CA ALA A 966 -3.32 -16.87 -0.20
C ALA A 966 -4.58 -16.88 -1.09
N PRO A 967 -5.44 -17.91 -1.01
CA PRO A 967 -6.74 -17.88 -1.64
C PRO A 967 -7.70 -16.96 -0.89
N VAL A 968 -8.79 -16.57 -1.56
CA VAL A 968 -9.97 -16.01 -0.90
C VAL A 968 -10.52 -17.02 0.12
N ASP A 969 -10.99 -16.53 1.27
CA ASP A 969 -11.57 -17.37 2.32
C ASP A 969 -12.74 -18.20 1.74
N PRO A 970 -12.80 -19.53 1.97
CA PRO A 970 -13.84 -20.39 1.42
C PRO A 970 -15.29 -19.94 1.71
N ALA A 971 -15.54 -19.17 2.77
CA ALA A 971 -16.86 -18.60 3.06
C ALA A 971 -17.30 -17.54 2.04
N ASP A 972 -16.35 -16.85 1.40
CA ASP A 972 -16.57 -15.76 0.44
C ASP A 972 -16.44 -16.25 -1.03
N CYS A 973 -16.22 -17.55 -1.24
CA CYS A 973 -16.09 -18.20 -2.55
C CYS A 973 -17.43 -18.68 -3.15
N LEU A 974 -17.61 -18.53 -4.47
CA LEU A 974 -18.77 -19.08 -5.16
C LEU A 974 -18.56 -20.54 -5.57
N HIS A 975 -18.65 -21.47 -4.60
CA HIS A 975 -18.59 -22.90 -4.91
C HIS A 975 -19.54 -23.34 -6.03
N ALA A 976 -18.98 -23.98 -7.07
CA ALA A 976 -19.74 -24.56 -8.18
C ALA A 976 -20.56 -25.80 -7.77
N GLY A 977 -20.19 -26.44 -6.65
CA GLY A 977 -20.92 -27.55 -6.04
C GLY A 977 -22.29 -27.19 -5.44
N ASN A 978 -22.69 -25.91 -5.50
CA ASN A 978 -23.97 -25.37 -5.03
C ASN A 978 -24.87 -24.97 -6.20
N SER A 979 -26.19 -25.02 -6.01
CA SER A 979 -27.15 -24.48 -6.97
C SER A 979 -27.10 -22.95 -6.94
N ARG A 980 -26.99 -22.30 -8.10
CA ARG A 980 -26.92 -20.83 -8.21
C ARG A 980 -28.15 -20.28 -8.93
N GLN A 981 -28.65 -19.15 -8.46
CA GLN A 981 -29.77 -18.44 -9.06
C GLN A 981 -29.59 -16.92 -8.87
N ILE A 982 -29.80 -16.15 -9.95
CA ILE A 982 -30.04 -14.70 -9.90
C ILE A 982 -31.37 -14.42 -10.60
N ALA A 983 -32.24 -13.62 -9.97
CA ALA A 983 -33.46 -13.15 -10.57
C ALA A 983 -33.67 -11.65 -10.32
N CYS A 984 -34.03 -10.91 -11.37
CA CYS A 984 -34.35 -9.49 -11.30
C CYS A 984 -35.60 -9.15 -12.15
N PHE A 985 -36.24 -8.03 -11.85
CA PHE A 985 -37.24 -7.43 -12.74
C PHE A 985 -36.63 -6.26 -13.50
N ILE A 986 -36.88 -6.18 -14.81
CA ILE A 986 -36.65 -5.00 -15.64
C ILE A 986 -37.98 -4.26 -15.83
N THR A 987 -37.98 -2.96 -15.56
CA THR A 987 -39.13 -2.06 -15.72
C THR A 987 -38.69 -0.71 -16.30
N PHE A 988 -39.64 0.08 -16.80
CA PHE A 988 -39.40 1.42 -17.36
C PHE A 988 -40.22 2.46 -16.58
N PRO A 989 -39.80 2.83 -15.36
CA PRO A 989 -40.49 3.85 -14.57
C PRO A 989 -40.44 5.22 -15.28
N GLN A 990 -41.39 6.10 -14.93
CA GLN A 990 -41.24 7.51 -15.25
C GLN A 990 -40.13 8.07 -14.35
N SER A 991 -39.12 8.71 -14.95
CA SER A 991 -38.00 9.27 -14.19
C SER A 991 -38.50 10.28 -13.15
N PRO A 992 -38.00 10.23 -11.90
CA PRO A 992 -38.33 11.23 -10.89
C PRO A 992 -37.68 12.59 -11.19
N PHE A 993 -36.64 12.63 -12.04
CA PHE A 993 -35.94 13.87 -12.41
C PHE A 993 -36.72 14.66 -13.46
N PRO A 994 -36.87 15.99 -13.30
CA PRO A 994 -37.50 16.84 -14.31
C PRO A 994 -36.73 16.79 -15.62
N LYS A 995 -37.46 16.78 -16.74
CA LYS A 995 -36.86 16.77 -18.08
C LYS A 995 -36.15 18.09 -18.37
N GLY A 996 -34.82 18.11 -18.29
CA GLY A 996 -33.98 19.15 -18.89
C GLY A 996 -33.21 20.04 -17.92
N GLU A 997 -33.07 19.64 -16.65
CA GLU A 997 -31.94 20.12 -15.84
C GLU A 997 -30.83 19.09 -15.95
N ASP A 998 -29.58 19.56 -16.12
CA ASP A 998 -28.44 18.72 -15.80
C ASP A 998 -28.59 18.34 -14.33
N VAL A 999 -28.72 17.03 -14.09
CA VAL A 999 -28.37 16.49 -12.78
C VAL A 999 -26.88 16.78 -12.66
N ALA A 1000 -26.56 17.91 -12.02
CA ALA A 1000 -25.24 18.15 -11.48
C ALA A 1000 -24.85 16.87 -10.75
N ALA A 1001 -23.62 16.42 -10.94
CA ALA A 1001 -23.09 15.41 -10.05
C ALA A 1001 -23.37 15.91 -8.62
N PRO A 1002 -23.81 15.03 -7.68
CA PRO A 1002 -23.68 15.43 -6.29
C PRO A 1002 -22.23 15.88 -6.11
N GLU A 1003 -22.03 16.98 -5.40
CA GLU A 1003 -20.77 17.20 -4.72
C GLU A 1003 -20.59 15.97 -3.81
N LEU A 1004 -19.89 14.96 -4.34
CA LEU A 1004 -19.00 14.19 -3.50
C LEU A 1004 -18.14 15.24 -2.81
N ASP A 1005 -17.95 15.13 -1.50
CA ASP A 1005 -16.90 15.85 -0.77
C ASP A 1005 -15.51 15.33 -1.20
N VAL A 1006 -15.23 15.39 -2.50
CA VAL A 1006 -13.89 15.58 -3.02
C VAL A 1006 -13.60 17.06 -2.75
N LEU A 1007 -12.87 17.31 -1.69
CA LEU A 1007 -12.24 18.62 -1.47
C LEU A 1007 -11.29 18.87 -2.64
N GLU A 1008 -11.76 19.62 -3.66
CA GLU A 1008 -10.91 20.21 -4.69
C GLU A 1008 -10.07 21.34 -4.07
N GLU A 1009 -9.06 20.97 -3.28
CA GLU A 1009 -7.98 21.86 -2.85
C GLU A 1009 -6.67 21.48 -3.55
N SER A 1010 -6.58 21.79 -4.85
CA SER A 1010 -5.29 21.94 -5.53
C SER A 1010 -5.40 22.92 -6.69
N GLY A 1011 -5.05 24.19 -6.44
CA GLY A 1011 -4.97 25.21 -7.48
C GLY A 1011 -3.74 25.02 -8.35
N PHE A 1012 -3.90 24.37 -9.50
CA PHE A 1012 -2.92 24.38 -10.61
C PHE A 1012 -3.65 24.64 -11.93
N GLU A 1013 -3.60 25.89 -12.41
CA GLU A 1013 -4.04 26.24 -13.77
C GLU A 1013 -2.97 25.86 -14.79
N GLU A 1014 -3.26 24.91 -15.68
CA GLU A 1014 -2.49 24.76 -16.92
C GLU A 1014 -3.00 25.74 -17.98
N SER A 1015 -2.12 26.62 -18.45
CA SER A 1015 -2.44 27.65 -19.42
C SER A 1015 -2.50 27.11 -20.86
N GLY A 1016 -3.71 26.93 -21.39
CA GLY A 1016 -3.96 26.59 -22.80
C GLY A 1016 -4.93 27.56 -23.47
N GLN A 1017 -4.43 28.61 -24.14
CA GLN A 1017 -5.26 29.51 -24.96
C GLN A 1017 -5.51 28.93 -26.35
N GLU A 1018 -6.78 28.85 -26.76
CA GLU A 1018 -7.18 29.27 -28.12
C GLU A 1018 -8.62 29.82 -28.14
N LEU A 1019 -8.93 30.64 -29.14
CA LEU A 1019 -10.05 31.59 -29.17
C LEU A 1019 -11.26 31.07 -29.96
N ASP A 1020 -12.49 31.37 -29.53
CA ASP A 1020 -13.47 32.04 -30.41
C ASP A 1020 -14.63 32.76 -29.66
N GLU A 1021 -15.36 33.60 -30.39
CA GLU A 1021 -16.28 34.65 -29.94
C GLU A 1021 -17.66 34.18 -29.43
N SER A 1022 -18.22 34.87 -28.42
CA SER A 1022 -19.50 35.63 -28.55
C SER A 1022 -19.99 36.32 -27.26
N GLU A 1023 -20.84 37.33 -27.43
CA GLU A 1023 -21.26 38.30 -26.41
C GLU A 1023 -22.33 37.75 -25.43
N SER A 1024 -22.23 38.12 -24.14
CA SER A 1024 -23.35 38.80 -23.44
C SER A 1024 -22.94 39.39 -22.09
N GLN A 1025 -23.53 40.55 -21.77
CA GLN A 1025 -23.29 41.31 -20.54
C GLN A 1025 -24.12 40.78 -19.38
N LEU A 1026 -23.61 40.83 -18.15
CA LEU A 1026 -24.41 41.11 -16.95
C LEU A 1026 -23.55 41.80 -15.88
N VAL A 1027 -24.17 42.73 -15.13
CA VAL A 1027 -23.53 43.65 -14.19
C VAL A 1027 -24.04 43.37 -12.78
N VAL A 1028 -23.15 43.24 -11.80
CA VAL A 1028 -23.46 43.41 -10.36
C VAL A 1028 -22.30 44.14 -9.67
N GLU A 1029 -22.64 45.06 -8.76
CA GLU A 1029 -21.72 45.93 -8.01
C GLU A 1029 -21.09 45.23 -6.78
N PRO A 1030 -19.96 45.71 -6.25
CA PRO A 1030 -19.30 45.12 -5.09
C PRO A 1030 -19.95 45.52 -3.75
N VAL A 1031 -19.86 44.64 -2.75
CA VAL A 1031 -20.17 44.94 -1.34
C VAL A 1031 -18.87 44.87 -0.53
N GLU A 1032 -18.65 45.89 0.30
CA GLU A 1032 -17.45 46.05 1.12
C GLU A 1032 -17.39 45.08 2.31
N ALA A 1033 -16.18 44.62 2.65
CA ALA A 1033 -15.87 44.06 3.96
C ALA A 1033 -14.47 44.54 4.42
N GLN A 1034 -14.33 44.80 5.72
CA GLN A 1034 -13.14 45.29 6.43
C GLN A 1034 -13.25 44.85 7.91
N PRO A 1035 -12.15 44.77 8.70
CA PRO A 1035 -10.89 44.07 8.43
C PRO A 1035 -10.35 43.34 9.71
N GLU A 1036 -9.02 43.15 9.81
CA GLU A 1036 -8.22 42.70 10.99
C GLU A 1036 -8.23 41.17 11.29
N PHE A 1037 -7.13 40.46 11.57
CA PHE A 1037 -5.68 40.71 11.74
C PHE A 1037 -4.89 39.62 10.96
N GLY A 1038 -3.63 39.75 10.52
CA GLY A 1038 -2.65 40.83 10.67
C GLY A 1038 -1.31 40.35 11.27
N PHE A 1039 -0.34 39.95 10.44
CA PHE A 1039 1.10 40.04 10.71
C PHE A 1039 1.92 40.00 9.40
N GLU A 1040 2.63 41.10 9.11
CA GLU A 1040 3.50 41.25 7.93
C GLU A 1040 4.97 40.98 8.28
N LEU A 1041 5.75 40.54 7.28
CA LEU A 1041 7.20 40.66 7.28
C LEU A 1041 7.61 41.71 6.25
N GLU A 1042 7.86 42.94 6.70
CA GLU A 1042 8.44 44.00 5.87
C GLU A 1042 9.94 43.76 5.64
N LEU A 1043 10.39 43.93 4.40
CA LEU A 1043 11.78 44.33 4.11
C LEU A 1043 11.80 45.68 3.39
N SER A 1044 12.15 46.70 4.17
CA SER A 1044 12.53 48.06 3.73
C SER A 1044 13.80 48.03 2.85
N SER A 1045 14.18 49.04 2.04
CA SER A 1045 13.52 50.26 1.50
C SER A 1045 14.50 51.00 0.55
N GLN A 1046 14.06 52.12 -0.04
CA GLN A 1046 14.84 53.19 -0.72
C GLN A 1046 15.29 52.93 -2.18
N ALA A 1047 15.24 53.91 -3.10
CA ALA A 1047 14.55 55.22 -3.10
C ALA A 1047 14.46 55.80 -4.54
N ASP A 1048 13.72 56.92 -4.68
CA ASP A 1048 13.74 57.93 -5.74
C ASP A 1048 13.16 57.61 -7.15
N GLN A 1049 11.94 58.14 -7.35
CA GLN A 1049 11.43 58.71 -8.61
C GLN A 1049 12.10 60.08 -8.92
N PRO A 1050 11.83 60.82 -10.03
CA PRO A 1050 10.84 60.60 -11.11
C PRO A 1050 11.35 60.80 -12.56
N GLU A 1051 10.47 60.59 -13.55
CA GLU A 1051 10.11 61.52 -14.65
C GLU A 1051 9.66 60.81 -15.96
N LYS A 1052 8.40 61.07 -16.35
CA LYS A 1052 7.89 61.15 -17.74
C LYS A 1052 7.62 62.65 -18.03
N PRO A 1053 7.28 63.13 -19.25
CA PRO A 1053 7.12 62.46 -20.56
C PRO A 1053 7.84 63.19 -21.74
N SER A 1054 7.76 62.66 -22.99
CA SER A 1054 7.27 63.40 -24.19
C SER A 1054 7.51 62.68 -25.54
N ASP A 1055 6.42 62.40 -26.25
CA ASP A 1055 6.12 62.76 -27.65
C ASP A 1055 7.14 62.62 -28.82
N ASP A 1056 6.77 61.73 -29.76
CA ASP A 1056 6.62 62.01 -31.22
C ASP A 1056 7.93 62.05 -32.09
N PRO A 1057 7.88 62.12 -33.46
CA PRO A 1057 7.80 60.92 -34.31
C PRO A 1057 8.76 60.89 -35.53
N GLN A 1058 8.49 59.96 -36.47
CA GLN A 1058 8.90 59.92 -37.90
C GLN A 1058 10.33 59.46 -38.27
N LEU A 1059 10.66 58.97 -39.48
CA LEU A 1059 9.97 58.24 -40.59
C LEU A 1059 11.02 58.02 -41.71
N SER A 1060 11.09 56.85 -42.35
CA SER A 1060 11.60 56.55 -43.74
C SER A 1060 12.12 55.10 -43.80
N ALA A 1061 11.55 54.18 -44.61
CA ALA A 1061 11.53 54.08 -46.08
C ALA A 1061 12.84 53.49 -46.64
N SER A 1062 12.87 52.62 -47.66
CA SER A 1062 11.86 51.92 -48.48
C SER A 1062 12.59 50.75 -49.22
N ILE A 1063 11.99 49.82 -49.98
CA ILE A 1063 11.52 49.94 -51.39
C ILE A 1063 10.91 48.58 -51.83
N SER A 1064 9.94 48.64 -52.74
CA SER A 1064 9.13 47.56 -53.36
C SER A 1064 9.79 46.77 -54.50
N SER A 1065 9.23 45.61 -54.87
CA SER A 1065 8.68 45.39 -56.25
C SER A 1065 7.91 44.05 -56.43
N GLN A 1066 6.91 44.08 -57.32
CA GLN A 1066 6.19 42.95 -57.93
C GLN A 1066 6.34 43.03 -59.47
N GLU A 1067 5.67 42.13 -60.21
CA GLU A 1067 5.59 42.00 -61.70
C GLU A 1067 6.74 41.18 -62.36
N GLU A 1068 6.55 40.32 -63.38
CA GLU A 1068 5.35 39.66 -63.95
C GLU A 1068 5.77 38.44 -64.84
N LEU A 1069 4.77 37.75 -65.43
CA LEU A 1069 4.75 36.61 -66.39
C LEU A 1069 5.84 36.55 -67.52
N LEU A 1070 6.09 35.45 -68.26
CA LEU A 1070 5.16 34.75 -69.21
C LEU A 1070 5.75 33.48 -69.91
N GLN A 1071 4.86 32.62 -70.48
CA GLN A 1071 5.00 31.50 -71.47
C GLN A 1071 5.17 30.05 -70.92
N SER A 1072 4.13 29.18 -70.85
CA SER A 1072 3.36 28.40 -71.88
C SER A 1072 3.87 26.94 -72.04
N GLN A 1073 3.08 25.84 -72.18
CA GLN A 1073 1.69 25.59 -72.65
C GLN A 1073 1.00 24.34 -72.03
N ALA A 1074 -0.35 24.28 -72.13
CA ALA A 1074 -1.23 23.10 -72.39
C ALA A 1074 -1.76 22.11 -71.29
N GLN A 1075 -3.05 22.32 -70.95
CA GLN A 1075 -4.19 21.36 -70.90
C GLN A 1075 -4.39 20.27 -69.80
N GLN A 1076 -5.30 20.60 -68.86
CA GLN A 1076 -6.54 19.91 -68.40
C GLN A 1076 -6.58 18.48 -67.79
N SER A 1077 -7.37 18.39 -66.70
CA SER A 1077 -7.77 17.28 -65.79
C SER A 1077 -8.75 16.23 -66.43
N PRO A 1078 -9.26 15.15 -65.76
CA PRO A 1078 -9.71 15.05 -64.34
C PRO A 1078 -9.46 13.68 -63.61
N THR A 1079 -10.16 13.47 -62.48
CA THR A 1079 -10.02 12.41 -61.45
C THR A 1079 -10.75 11.07 -61.70
N ARG A 1080 -10.27 10.02 -60.99
CA ARG A 1080 -11.00 8.90 -60.30
C ARG A 1080 -10.77 7.45 -60.81
N SER A 1081 -10.75 6.52 -59.84
CA SER A 1081 -11.02 5.05 -59.85
C SER A 1081 -10.07 4.03 -60.53
N GLU A 1082 -9.76 2.99 -59.74
CA GLU A 1082 -9.74 1.54 -60.05
C GLU A 1082 -8.71 0.89 -61.01
N GLN A 1083 -8.07 -0.15 -60.44
CA GLN A 1083 -7.71 -1.47 -61.00
C GLN A 1083 -6.78 -1.68 -62.22
N ASP A 1084 -5.93 -2.69 -62.00
CA ASP A 1084 -5.35 -3.69 -62.92
C ASP A 1084 -4.18 -3.38 -63.88
N GLU A 1085 -3.18 -4.26 -63.70
CA GLU A 1085 -2.15 -4.81 -64.59
C GLU A 1085 -2.08 -4.38 -66.08
N GLN A 1086 -0.86 -4.16 -66.59
CA GLN A 1086 -0.10 -5.23 -67.28
C GLN A 1086 1.32 -4.82 -67.74
N ALA A 1087 2.28 -5.64 -67.30
CA ALA A 1087 3.25 -6.40 -68.10
C ALA A 1087 3.88 -5.76 -69.37
N LYS A 1088 5.22 -5.65 -69.48
CA LYS A 1088 6.17 -6.67 -70.01
C LYS A 1088 7.55 -5.99 -70.21
N ALA A 1089 8.72 -6.64 -70.27
CA ALA A 1089 9.13 -8.05 -70.16
C ALA A 1089 10.66 -8.10 -69.98
N PHE A 1090 11.22 -9.25 -69.53
CA PHE A 1090 12.20 -10.02 -70.31
C PHE A 1090 12.52 -11.36 -69.63
N ASN A 1091 12.26 -12.50 -70.30
CA ASN A 1091 12.90 -13.78 -69.98
C ASN A 1091 12.73 -14.83 -71.10
N PRO A 1092 13.77 -15.64 -71.39
CA PRO A 1092 13.68 -17.03 -71.87
C PRO A 1092 14.45 -17.99 -70.93
N SER A 1093 14.22 -19.30 -70.79
CA SER A 1093 13.47 -20.29 -71.59
C SER A 1093 13.35 -21.66 -70.87
N ILE A 1094 12.16 -22.29 -70.89
CA ILE A 1094 11.78 -23.68 -71.35
C ILE A 1094 12.82 -24.83 -71.23
N PRO A 1095 12.47 -26.13 -70.94
CA PRO A 1095 11.14 -26.82 -70.93
C PRO A 1095 10.72 -27.45 -69.56
N ALA A 1096 9.44 -27.62 -69.20
CA ALA A 1096 8.37 -28.53 -69.73
C ALA A 1096 8.54 -30.00 -69.23
N ASP A 1097 7.54 -30.82 -68.87
CA ASP A 1097 6.05 -30.87 -68.98
C ASP A 1097 5.48 -31.74 -67.80
N GLN A 1098 4.18 -31.90 -67.46
CA GLN A 1098 2.87 -31.48 -68.01
C GLN A 1098 1.75 -31.49 -66.93
N GLU A 1099 0.68 -30.69 -67.15
CA GLU A 1099 -0.79 -30.90 -66.99
C GLU A 1099 -1.43 -32.01 -66.09
N ALA A 1100 -2.65 -31.88 -65.52
CA ALA A 1100 -3.61 -30.75 -65.38
C ALA A 1100 -4.87 -31.10 -64.51
N ARG A 1101 -5.60 -30.03 -64.12
CA ARG A 1101 -7.07 -29.87 -63.95
C ARG A 1101 -7.87 -30.31 -62.70
N GLU A 1102 -8.67 -29.33 -62.30
CA GLU A 1102 -9.93 -29.27 -61.53
C GLU A 1102 -10.96 -30.39 -61.82
N GLU A 1103 -11.62 -30.93 -60.78
CA GLU A 1103 -13.01 -30.61 -60.35
C GLU A 1103 -13.46 -31.51 -59.17
N THR A 1104 -14.54 -31.12 -58.50
CA THR A 1104 -15.23 -31.71 -57.30
C THR A 1104 -15.91 -33.09 -57.55
N PRO A 1105 -16.59 -33.80 -56.59
CA PRO A 1105 -16.84 -33.58 -55.15
C PRO A 1105 -16.69 -34.86 -54.24
N GLU A 1106 -17.20 -34.80 -52.99
CA GLU A 1106 -17.87 -35.87 -52.22
C GLU A 1106 -17.18 -37.20 -51.77
N THR A 1107 -16.82 -37.23 -50.47
CA THR A 1107 -17.20 -38.27 -49.47
C THR A 1107 -16.64 -39.73 -49.46
N PHE A 1108 -16.66 -40.29 -48.23
CA PHE A 1108 -16.58 -41.70 -47.79
C PHE A 1108 -15.24 -42.49 -47.84
N LEU A 1109 -14.60 -42.56 -46.66
CA LEU A 1109 -14.43 -43.79 -45.85
C LEU A 1109 -14.24 -45.13 -46.60
N GLN A 1110 -13.04 -45.74 -46.49
CA GLN A 1110 -12.85 -46.93 -45.61
C GLN A 1110 -11.40 -47.44 -45.50
N ASN A 1111 -11.02 -47.67 -44.24
CA ASN A 1111 -9.93 -48.49 -43.69
C ASN A 1111 -9.34 -49.62 -44.56
N GLY A 1112 -8.01 -49.83 -44.42
CA GLY A 1112 -7.58 -51.13 -43.87
C GLY A 1112 -6.16 -51.65 -44.16
N LYS A 1113 -5.54 -52.12 -43.06
CA LYS A 1113 -4.38 -53.05 -42.92
C LYS A 1113 -3.00 -52.38 -42.89
N ASN A 1114 -2.24 -52.40 -41.79
CA ASN A 1114 -1.75 -53.48 -40.91
C ASN A 1114 -0.69 -54.43 -41.51
N GLN A 1115 0.49 -54.38 -40.87
CA GLN A 1115 1.38 -55.49 -40.48
C GLN A 1115 2.14 -56.27 -41.59
N ALA A 1116 3.39 -56.73 -41.37
CA ALA A 1116 4.35 -56.51 -40.27
C ALA A 1116 5.76 -57.04 -40.61
N GLY A 1117 6.77 -56.59 -39.84
CA GLY A 1117 8.04 -57.31 -39.58
C GLY A 1117 9.22 -56.99 -40.53
N GLN A 1118 10.49 -57.05 -40.09
CA GLN A 1118 11.02 -57.30 -38.73
C GLN A 1118 12.54 -56.97 -38.66
N GLY A 1119 13.06 -56.62 -37.46
CA GLY A 1119 14.50 -56.47 -37.17
C GLY A 1119 15.01 -55.01 -37.09
N PHE A 1120 15.98 -54.64 -36.24
CA PHE A 1120 16.71 -55.37 -35.18
C PHE A 1120 17.34 -54.33 -34.20
N GLU A 1121 17.71 -54.78 -32.99
CA GLU A 1121 18.67 -54.18 -32.02
C GLU A 1121 18.36 -52.91 -31.16
N ASP A 1122 18.61 -53.10 -29.86
CA ASP A 1122 19.03 -52.26 -28.71
C ASP A 1122 18.15 -51.19 -27.97
N ALA A 1123 17.98 -51.50 -26.66
CA ALA A 1123 17.74 -50.68 -25.45
C ALA A 1123 16.60 -49.62 -25.44
N SER A 1124 15.35 -49.96 -25.09
CA SER A 1124 14.77 -50.03 -23.71
C SER A 1124 14.95 -48.73 -22.86
N ALA A 1125 14.00 -47.83 -22.60
CA ALA A 1125 12.51 -47.76 -22.62
C ALA A 1125 11.76 -47.99 -21.28
N SER A 1126 11.21 -46.86 -20.78
CA SER A 1126 9.81 -46.68 -20.31
C SER A 1126 9.38 -46.87 -18.83
N SER A 1127 8.40 -46.02 -18.50
CA SER A 1127 7.29 -46.16 -17.54
C SER A 1127 7.51 -45.79 -16.07
N LEU A 1128 6.77 -44.75 -15.64
CA LEU A 1128 6.33 -44.57 -14.26
C LEU A 1128 5.02 -45.34 -14.07
N GLN A 1129 5.08 -46.45 -13.34
CA GLN A 1129 3.89 -47.17 -12.88
C GLN A 1129 3.36 -46.53 -11.61
N ALA A 1130 2.03 -46.40 -11.52
CA ALA A 1130 1.35 -46.37 -10.24
C ALA A 1130 1.56 -47.72 -9.53
N SER A 1131 1.91 -47.70 -8.23
CA SER A 1131 1.89 -48.91 -7.41
C SER A 1131 0.56 -49.04 -6.67
N GLY A 1132 -0.31 -49.90 -7.20
CA GLY A 1132 -1.48 -50.41 -6.51
C GLY A 1132 -1.75 -51.81 -7.05
N LEU A 1133 -1.62 -52.85 -6.23
CA LEU A 1133 -2.00 -54.20 -6.62
C LEU A 1133 -2.58 -55.00 -5.45
N MET A 1134 -3.48 -55.91 -5.80
CA MET A 1134 -4.57 -56.47 -4.98
C MET A 1134 -4.44 -57.99 -4.83
N GLU A 1135 -5.46 -58.60 -4.17
CA GLU A 1135 -5.80 -60.04 -4.14
C GLU A 1135 -5.11 -60.92 -3.05
N ALA A 1136 -5.77 -61.86 -2.36
CA ALA A 1136 -7.19 -62.28 -2.40
C ALA A 1136 -7.68 -63.09 -1.15
N ILE A 1137 -8.95 -62.89 -0.79
CA ILE A 1137 -9.98 -63.85 -0.30
C ILE A 1137 -9.65 -64.83 0.86
N GLN A 1138 -10.31 -64.68 2.04
CA GLN A 1138 -11.27 -65.68 2.58
C GLN A 1138 -12.05 -65.22 3.84
N LEU A 1139 -13.23 -65.82 4.03
CA LEU A 1139 -14.24 -65.59 5.07
C LEU A 1139 -13.78 -65.79 6.52
N SER A 1140 -14.29 -65.00 7.48
CA SER A 1140 -15.20 -65.50 8.54
C SER A 1140 -15.60 -64.47 9.62
N ASN A 1141 -16.78 -64.73 10.21
CA ASN A 1141 -17.50 -63.97 11.25
C ASN A 1141 -16.68 -63.69 12.53
N HIS A 1142 -16.92 -62.54 13.20
CA HIS A 1142 -17.88 -62.43 14.32
C HIS A 1142 -17.93 -61.00 14.93
N GLU A 1143 -19.14 -60.61 15.37
CA GLU A 1143 -19.49 -59.87 16.61
C GLU A 1143 -18.45 -58.93 17.28
N LYS A 1144 -18.76 -57.69 17.69
CA LYS A 1144 -20.04 -57.16 18.22
C LYS A 1144 -20.06 -55.61 18.22
N ALA A 1145 -21.21 -55.01 17.94
CA ALA A 1145 -21.59 -53.66 18.41
C ALA A 1145 -22.20 -53.77 19.84
N PRO A 1146 -22.49 -52.67 20.59
CA PRO A 1146 -23.52 -51.65 20.26
C PRO A 1146 -22.99 -50.19 20.26
N ALA A 1147 -23.42 -49.27 19.38
CA ALA A 1147 -24.71 -48.53 19.32
C ALA A 1147 -24.82 -47.38 20.36
N ALA A 1148 -25.45 -46.22 20.12
CA ALA A 1148 -26.31 -45.71 19.02
C ALA A 1148 -26.12 -44.17 18.90
N ALA A 1149 -26.13 -43.52 17.72
CA ALA A 1149 -27.30 -42.98 16.98
C ALA A 1149 -28.25 -42.05 17.80
N ALA A 1150 -28.82 -40.95 17.29
CA ALA A 1150 -28.62 -40.15 16.06
C ALA A 1150 -29.50 -38.87 16.13
N LYS A 1151 -29.17 -37.84 15.32
CA LYS A 1151 -30.04 -36.76 14.75
C LYS A 1151 -31.19 -36.17 15.61
N PHE A 1152 -31.26 -34.84 15.72
CA PHE A 1152 -32.35 -34.03 15.11
C PHE A 1152 -32.24 -32.50 15.33
N LYS A 1153 -32.43 -31.75 14.23
CA LYS A 1153 -33.11 -30.43 14.10
C LYS A 1153 -32.48 -29.13 14.62
N GLU A 1154 -32.96 -28.07 13.96
CA GLU A 1154 -32.55 -26.66 13.94
C GLU A 1154 -32.78 -25.89 15.26
N PRO A 1155 -32.09 -24.75 15.45
CA PRO A 1155 -32.24 -23.91 16.63
C PRO A 1155 -33.49 -23.01 16.55
N SER A 1156 -34.23 -22.92 17.65
CA SER A 1156 -35.29 -21.93 17.85
C SER A 1156 -34.95 -21.01 19.03
N GLN A 1157 -34.77 -19.73 18.73
CA GLN A 1157 -35.11 -18.55 19.55
C GLN A 1157 -35.12 -18.70 21.07
N LEU A 1158 -34.24 -17.97 21.77
CA LEU A 1158 -34.42 -17.72 23.21
C LEU A 1158 -33.91 -16.35 23.66
N GLN A 1159 -34.62 -15.29 23.26
CA GLN A 1159 -34.78 -14.12 24.13
C GLN A 1159 -35.71 -14.50 25.29
N ARG A 1160 -35.29 -14.26 26.54
CA ARG A 1160 -36.11 -13.61 27.59
C ARG A 1160 -35.32 -13.37 28.87
N LEU A 1161 -35.38 -12.11 29.30
CA LEU A 1161 -34.76 -11.59 30.52
C LEU A 1161 -35.55 -11.98 31.80
N ILE A 1162 -34.79 -12.28 32.85
CA ILE A 1162 -34.82 -11.71 34.23
C ILE A 1162 -36.19 -11.50 34.96
N GLN A 1163 -36.13 -11.82 36.27
CA GLN A 1163 -36.98 -11.41 37.42
C GLN A 1163 -38.27 -12.18 37.77
N ALA A 1164 -38.22 -12.76 38.98
CA ALA A 1164 -39.37 -12.95 39.89
C ALA A 1164 -38.88 -12.85 41.36
N ASP A 1165 -39.78 -12.47 42.26
CA ASP A 1165 -39.50 -11.74 43.51
C ASP A 1165 -39.47 -12.60 44.81
N LYS A 1166 -38.81 -12.04 45.85
CA LYS A 1166 -38.95 -12.22 47.34
C LYS A 1166 -39.75 -13.39 47.96
N HIS A 1167 -39.19 -14.05 49.00
CA HIS A 1167 -39.44 -13.77 50.45
C HIS A 1167 -38.90 -14.84 51.44
N GLY A 1168 -38.58 -14.44 52.69
CA GLY A 1168 -38.36 -15.32 53.87
C GLY A 1168 -36.98 -15.12 54.54
N GLU A 1169 -36.77 -14.09 55.36
CA GLU A 1169 -37.01 -13.99 56.82
C GLU A 1169 -35.81 -14.39 57.73
N ASP A 1170 -35.25 -13.36 58.39
CA ASP A 1170 -34.85 -13.28 59.81
C ASP A 1170 -33.76 -14.23 60.39
N GLN A 1171 -32.57 -13.69 60.78
CA GLN A 1171 -32.26 -13.34 62.19
C GLN A 1171 -30.80 -12.92 62.48
N SER A 1172 -30.68 -11.93 63.38
CA SER A 1172 -29.58 -11.66 64.34
C SER A 1172 -28.23 -11.04 63.88
N ILE A 1173 -28.05 -9.80 64.34
CA ILE A 1173 -26.79 -9.10 64.69
C ILE A 1173 -26.61 -9.39 66.22
N PRO A 1174 -25.42 -9.54 66.88
CA PRO A 1174 -24.37 -8.52 66.81
C PRO A 1174 -22.87 -8.80 67.15
N LYS A 1175 -22.03 -7.89 66.62
CA LYS A 1175 -20.88 -7.18 67.25
C LYS A 1175 -19.49 -7.83 67.46
N GLN A 1176 -18.51 -7.13 66.86
CA GLN A 1176 -17.26 -6.57 67.43
C GLN A 1176 -16.31 -7.45 68.27
N GLY A 1177 -15.03 -7.49 67.87
CA GLY A 1177 -13.93 -7.94 68.71
C GLY A 1177 -12.54 -8.00 68.04
N GLU A 1178 -11.87 -6.87 67.88
CA GLU A 1178 -10.41 -6.77 68.12
C GLU A 1178 -10.20 -6.65 69.66
N PRO A 1179 -9.05 -7.03 70.28
CA PRO A 1179 -7.69 -6.77 69.76
C PRO A 1179 -6.54 -7.76 70.13
N GLU A 1180 -5.33 -7.41 69.68
CA GLU A 1180 -4.02 -7.55 70.36
C GLU A 1180 -3.38 -8.92 70.74
N SER A 1181 -2.34 -9.25 69.96
CA SER A 1181 -0.92 -9.30 70.41
C SER A 1181 -0.25 -10.63 70.86
N GLN A 1182 1.00 -10.79 70.37
CA GLN A 1182 2.19 -11.46 70.95
C GLN A 1182 2.10 -12.97 71.32
N ALA A 1183 3.00 -13.88 70.91
CA ALA A 1183 4.45 -13.74 70.71
C ALA A 1183 5.04 -14.95 69.94
N GLU A 1184 6.12 -14.70 69.17
CA GLU A 1184 7.41 -15.46 69.14
C GLU A 1184 7.44 -16.98 68.78
N LEU A 1185 8.43 -17.53 68.05
CA LEU A 1185 9.65 -17.00 67.40
C LEU A 1185 10.19 -18.02 66.36
N GLU A 1186 11.29 -17.65 65.67
CA GLU A 1186 12.18 -18.47 64.80
C GLU A 1186 11.67 -18.84 63.39
N THR A 1187 11.90 -18.01 62.36
CA THR A 1187 13.16 -17.69 61.61
C THR A 1187 13.51 -18.63 60.44
N ARG A 1188 13.38 -18.12 59.21
CA ARG A 1188 14.53 -17.81 58.33
C ARG A 1188 14.10 -17.02 57.09
N SER A 1189 14.70 -15.85 56.93
CA SER A 1189 14.58 -14.96 55.78
C SER A 1189 15.70 -15.20 54.76
N SER A 1190 15.40 -15.03 53.48
CA SER A 1190 16.39 -14.70 52.46
C SER A 1190 15.85 -13.61 51.55
N THR A 1191 16.11 -12.36 51.93
CA THR A 1191 15.94 -11.17 51.09
C THR A 1191 17.01 -11.14 49.99
N SER A 1192 16.61 -10.95 48.73
CA SER A 1192 17.52 -10.49 47.67
C SER A 1192 17.38 -8.97 47.54
N SER A 1193 18.31 -8.24 48.16
CA SER A 1193 18.41 -6.79 48.05
C SER A 1193 19.00 -6.39 46.70
N LEU A 1194 18.28 -5.58 45.93
CA LEU A 1194 18.91 -4.72 44.92
C LEU A 1194 19.87 -3.77 45.63
N HIS A 1195 21.15 -3.85 45.29
CA HIS A 1195 22.14 -2.91 45.79
C HIS A 1195 22.08 -1.62 44.96
N LEU A 1196 21.68 -0.53 45.60
CA LEU A 1196 22.16 0.79 45.23
C LEU A 1196 23.69 0.79 45.34
N VAL A 1197 24.38 0.98 44.22
CA VAL A 1197 25.83 1.18 44.21
C VAL A 1197 26.10 2.64 44.58
N ASP A 1198 26.84 2.84 45.68
CA ASP A 1198 27.27 4.15 46.14
C ASP A 1198 28.30 4.74 45.15
N SER A 1199 28.20 6.02 44.84
CA SER A 1199 28.95 6.66 43.75
C SER A 1199 30.39 6.98 44.13
N LYS A 1200 31.27 5.98 44.00
CA LYS A 1200 32.73 6.13 43.77
C LYS A 1200 33.30 4.85 43.15
N ASP A 1201 34.24 5.04 42.23
CA ASP A 1201 35.08 4.00 41.61
C ASP A 1201 34.37 3.01 40.66
N TYR A 1202 33.44 3.51 39.84
CA TYR A 1202 33.18 2.92 38.52
C TYR A 1202 33.98 3.75 37.49
N GLN A 1203 34.97 3.14 36.84
CA GLN A 1203 35.53 3.74 35.61
C GLN A 1203 34.59 3.39 34.46
N GLU A 1204 34.22 4.39 33.67
CA GLU A 1204 33.50 4.17 32.41
C GLU A 1204 34.36 3.25 31.51
N PRO A 1205 33.75 2.27 30.81
CA PRO A 1205 34.45 1.54 29.77
C PRO A 1205 34.92 2.53 28.69
N GLU A 1206 36.19 2.45 28.28
CA GLU A 1206 36.77 3.44 27.34
C GLU A 1206 36.16 3.36 25.91
N SER A 1207 35.26 2.40 25.67
CA SER A 1207 34.44 2.31 24.45
C SER A 1207 33.10 1.60 24.71
N ASP A 1208 32.05 1.94 23.92
CA ASP A 1208 30.75 1.23 23.93
C ASP A 1208 30.91 -0.29 23.70
N ARG A 1209 31.97 -0.69 22.97
CA ARG A 1209 32.32 -2.08 22.68
C ARG A 1209 32.59 -2.89 23.94
N ASP A 1210 33.35 -2.35 24.88
CA ASP A 1210 33.67 -3.03 26.15
C ASP A 1210 32.41 -3.19 27.04
N ALA A 1211 31.41 -2.32 26.87
CA ALA A 1211 30.12 -2.42 27.55
C ALA A 1211 29.21 -3.50 26.94
N ILE A 1212 29.18 -3.62 25.60
CA ILE A 1212 28.44 -4.67 24.88
C ILE A 1212 29.01 -6.06 25.20
N ASP A 1213 30.34 -6.20 25.14
CA ASP A 1213 31.05 -7.44 25.51
C ASP A 1213 30.75 -7.85 26.97
N ALA A 1214 30.52 -6.89 27.88
CA ALA A 1214 30.17 -7.15 29.28
C ALA A 1214 28.68 -7.49 29.53
N LEU A 1215 27.76 -7.01 28.68
CA LEU A 1215 26.32 -7.28 28.80
C LEU A 1215 25.93 -8.66 28.25
N PHE A 1216 26.66 -9.15 27.25
CA PHE A 1216 26.37 -10.41 26.56
C PHE A 1216 27.57 -11.38 26.59
N PRO A 1217 27.98 -11.89 27.76
CA PRO A 1217 29.06 -12.89 27.85
C PRO A 1217 28.76 -14.17 27.05
N ASP A 1218 27.50 -14.45 26.75
CA ASP A 1218 27.09 -15.55 25.86
C ASP A 1218 27.41 -15.28 24.38
N ILE A 1219 27.47 -14.02 23.91
CA ILE A 1219 27.97 -13.70 22.55
C ILE A 1219 29.48 -14.02 22.50
N GLN A 1220 30.24 -13.60 23.52
CA GLN A 1220 31.66 -13.90 23.59
C GLN A 1220 31.92 -15.41 23.72
N LEU A 1221 31.12 -16.15 24.51
CA LEU A 1221 31.17 -17.63 24.55
C LEU A 1221 30.76 -18.30 23.22
N ARG A 1222 29.83 -17.74 22.44
CA ARG A 1222 29.44 -18.25 21.12
C ARG A 1222 30.56 -18.04 20.09
N LEU A 1223 31.21 -16.86 20.12
CA LEU A 1223 32.36 -16.52 19.27
C LEU A 1223 33.64 -17.32 19.63
N ASP A 1224 33.90 -17.52 20.93
CA ASP A 1224 35.09 -18.23 21.44
C ASP A 1224 34.94 -19.77 21.43
N HIS A 1225 33.81 -20.33 21.02
CA HIS A 1225 33.61 -21.79 20.91
C HIS A 1225 33.76 -22.31 19.46
N PRO A 1226 34.99 -22.68 19.03
CA PRO A 1226 35.21 -23.27 17.70
C PRO A 1226 34.52 -24.63 17.51
N GLU A 1227 33.93 -25.24 18.54
CA GLU A 1227 33.15 -26.48 18.41
C GLU A 1227 31.79 -26.29 17.72
N LYS A 1228 31.21 -25.07 17.72
CA LYS A 1228 30.02 -24.76 16.89
C LYS A 1228 30.42 -24.46 15.43
N LEU A 1229 31.52 -23.74 15.20
CA LEU A 1229 32.16 -23.61 13.88
C LEU A 1229 32.62 -24.97 13.30
N GLN A 1230 32.94 -25.95 14.14
CA GLN A 1230 33.19 -27.33 13.69
C GLN A 1230 31.91 -28.11 13.37
N ARG A 1231 30.72 -27.69 13.82
CA ARG A 1231 29.45 -28.29 13.37
C ARG A 1231 29.02 -27.78 11.99
N SER A 1232 29.27 -26.52 11.64
CA SER A 1232 29.11 -26.05 10.25
C SER A 1232 30.16 -26.70 9.34
N ALA A 1233 31.45 -26.68 9.72
CA ALA A 1233 32.50 -27.33 8.93
C ALA A 1233 32.30 -28.86 8.74
N ARG A 1234 31.72 -29.57 9.72
CA ARG A 1234 31.39 -31.02 9.57
C ARG A 1234 30.16 -31.33 8.73
N ARG A 1235 29.31 -30.35 8.41
CA ARG A 1235 28.22 -30.53 7.42
C ARG A 1235 28.70 -30.18 6.00
N ALA A 1236 29.55 -29.17 5.84
CA ALA A 1236 30.24 -28.90 4.58
C ALA A 1236 31.13 -30.09 4.14
N ALA A 1237 31.84 -30.72 5.08
CA ALA A 1237 32.68 -31.90 4.83
C ALA A 1237 31.92 -33.21 4.50
N LEU A 1238 30.63 -33.15 4.19
CA LEU A 1238 29.83 -34.28 3.67
C LEU A 1238 29.46 -34.13 2.19
N HIS A 1239 29.89 -33.06 1.51
CA HIS A 1239 29.67 -32.86 0.07
C HIS A 1239 30.92 -32.71 -0.80
N GLU A 1240 32.12 -32.96 -0.26
CA GLU A 1240 33.36 -33.12 -1.05
C GLU A 1240 33.94 -34.53 -0.92
N ASP A 1241 33.35 -35.52 -1.60
CA ASP A 1241 34.06 -36.79 -1.87
C ASP A 1241 33.51 -37.61 -3.06
N THR A 1242 33.39 -37.01 -4.26
CA THR A 1242 33.47 -37.75 -5.55
C THR A 1242 33.99 -36.93 -6.73
N VAL A 1243 35.21 -36.41 -6.65
CA VAL A 1243 36.09 -36.29 -7.84
C VAL A 1243 37.53 -36.61 -7.46
N SER A 1244 38.04 -37.79 -7.86
CA SER A 1244 39.48 -38.03 -7.93
C SER A 1244 39.86 -38.59 -9.30
N GLU A 1245 40.57 -37.76 -10.05
CA GLU A 1245 40.91 -37.90 -11.46
C GLU A 1245 41.83 -39.08 -11.85
N LYS A 1246 41.81 -39.39 -13.17
CA LYS A 1246 42.99 -39.77 -14.01
C LYS A 1246 43.68 -41.12 -13.68
N PRO A 1247 44.68 -41.58 -14.48
CA PRO A 1247 45.29 -41.03 -15.71
C PRO A 1247 45.14 -42.02 -16.92
N PHE A 1248 45.62 -41.81 -18.16
CA PHE A 1248 46.99 -41.50 -18.61
C PHE A 1248 47.06 -41.04 -20.09
N SER A 1249 48.29 -40.79 -20.56
CA SER A 1249 48.67 -40.01 -21.74
C SER A 1249 48.87 -40.77 -23.06
N LEU A 1250 48.78 -39.99 -24.16
CA LEU A 1250 49.63 -39.98 -25.37
C LEU A 1250 49.78 -41.24 -26.27
N THR A 1251 49.52 -40.95 -27.55
CA THR A 1251 50.13 -41.52 -28.78
C THR A 1251 49.88 -42.98 -29.16
N SER A 1252 49.22 -43.14 -30.30
CA SER A 1252 49.28 -44.35 -31.15
C SER A 1252 50.44 -44.26 -32.16
N GLN A 1253 51.38 -45.20 -32.11
CA GLN A 1253 51.90 -45.83 -33.32
C GLN A 1253 52.43 -47.25 -33.05
N ALA A 1254 52.14 -48.16 -33.98
CA ALA A 1254 52.72 -49.50 -34.16
C ALA A 1254 52.49 -50.59 -33.08
N GLY A 1255 51.42 -51.37 -33.27
CA GLY A 1255 51.59 -52.78 -33.68
C GLY A 1255 51.46 -53.90 -32.64
N GLU A 1256 50.95 -55.04 -33.13
CA GLU A 1256 51.05 -56.42 -32.61
C GLU A 1256 50.22 -56.84 -31.36
N GLN A 1257 49.01 -57.34 -31.68
CA GLN A 1257 48.48 -58.69 -31.37
C GLN A 1257 48.69 -59.37 -29.99
N GLU A 1258 47.55 -59.85 -29.46
CA GLU A 1258 47.33 -61.16 -28.80
C GLU A 1258 48.04 -61.41 -27.43
N ASP A 1259 47.48 -62.11 -26.44
CA ASP A 1259 46.29 -62.98 -26.42
C ASP A 1259 45.75 -63.24 -24.98
N LYS A 1260 44.50 -63.71 -24.91
CA LYS A 1260 43.87 -64.58 -23.87
C LYS A 1260 43.93 -64.24 -22.34
N ASN A 1261 42.74 -63.92 -21.80
CA ASN A 1261 41.86 -64.79 -20.98
C ASN A 1261 42.37 -65.49 -19.68
N PRO A 1262 41.49 -65.88 -18.73
CA PRO A 1262 40.37 -65.14 -18.11
C PRO A 1262 40.20 -65.43 -16.57
N LYS A 1263 39.24 -64.74 -15.91
CA LYS A 1263 38.31 -65.18 -14.82
C LYS A 1263 37.88 -63.98 -13.96
N SER A 1264 36.62 -63.52 -14.08
CA SER A 1264 35.41 -63.98 -13.37
C SER A 1264 35.38 -63.54 -11.90
N ASP A 1265 34.61 -62.49 -11.55
CA ASP A 1265 33.18 -62.52 -11.13
C ASP A 1265 33.06 -62.88 -9.63
N VAL A 1266 32.27 -62.21 -8.77
CA VAL A 1266 31.22 -61.18 -8.94
C VAL A 1266 31.47 -60.02 -7.98
#